data_AF-A0A9P8GSL3-F1
#
_entry.id   AF-A0A9P8GSL3-F1
#
_cell.length_a   1.000
_cell.length_b   1.000
_cell.length_c   1.000
_cell.angle_alpha   90.00
_cell.angle_beta   90.00
_cell.angle_gamma   90.00
#
_symmetry.space_group_name_H-M   'P 1'
#
loop_
_entity.id
_entity.type
_entity.pdbx_description
1 polymer ?
#
loop_
_entity_poly.entity_id
_entity_poly.type
_entity_poly.pdbx_seq_one_letter_code
_entity_poly.pdbx_strand_id
1 'polypeptide(L)'
;MTASLSNRKEYQDIFHWAETQQDGAIPSFGLQKDDPYEDQSGFNNSFASEAVPGTLPQGQNSPRNVGLPDNEDTEANFPPSNPRFHLSPTQLAWLPFDVPDGDGIDFVAGLKTIAGSGDPTLREGIATHIYAANSDMKKTAFANSGGDYLVCPQQGALDVQTEFGMLCVQPGEIVVIQRGQKFKVNLPDGPSRGYILEVWGANFELPELGPLGANGLANARDFLHPVAEYEIEQEPWTVTYKLGGKLFRSSQQHSPFDVVAWHENYVPYKNDLTKFVNVGSISVDHLDPSIFCVLTARSRDPAAPLADFLIFSPRWDVASHTYRPPYFHRNVASEFMGLLYGDYGGRSGGFQPGGASYESGMVPHGVAYEEFKAATENEPPVMQISKGAVAIMFENSRPFTITDFAWNTDKKHEHDPKMWNNLVDSIVPLRTSFVTSVAMWDLGAKCWASAPAAEHDGTPHGQSSDAPDERGEKTMPVENTFFHSDDSSEDGSVQNGVREVEAVTSAWDTKSLILVFFFIYVIYTVDSMHSTMSTAFSAYVTSDFSLHSLTATTGILSSILGGLSRLPLSKIIDVWGRREGFAVMACFLTVGLVMMAGCNNVETYAAAQVFYWIGYTGIQYIVAVMIADATSLRNRGIVYGIVSTPYLFTTFAAGPAATNFINGPGWRWGFGTFAIVTPVMCLPVLLIFTLNKRKAKKLGTYTKRPDSGRTMMQSIKHYAIELDVLGLLLICGGLALFLLPFSLYSYQAKQWRSPMIICMLVFGIITLILFGVYEKFFAPKSFLPIALLSNRTVLGSSIYGALAFVSFYIWNSFFYSFLIVVNDLSISKAVLIRNIYTLGSCSWAIIVGLLIRFSGRYKWLALYFGVPLSVLGVGLMVAFRQPDVNIGFIVMCQVFIALGGGTTVICQQIAVMAAVTHQEVAVALAIQYAFTSIGGAIGSSIAAAIWTGVYPARLQAYLPPESQANFTQIYGSIVVQSSYAVGSPTRDAIARSYGEAQRYMLIAATCFLAVGIFAVMVWHDINVKKNKQTKGRVF
;
A
#
# COMPACT_ATOMS: atom_id res chain seq x y z
N MET A 1 -26.82 49.03 -1.82
CA MET A 1 -26.41 50.22 -1.05
C MET A 1 -25.12 49.88 -0.36
N THR A 2 -24.03 50.58 -0.65
CA THR A 2 -22.72 50.38 -0.01
C THR A 2 -22.59 51.32 1.17
N ALA A 3 -22.72 50.80 2.39
CA ALA A 3 -22.40 51.54 3.60
C ALA A 3 -20.87 51.57 3.78
N SER A 4 -20.28 52.75 3.60
CA SER A 4 -18.87 53.00 3.90
C SER A 4 -18.73 53.24 5.41
N LEU A 5 -18.37 52.20 6.17
CA LEU A 5 -17.98 52.35 7.57
C LEU A 5 -16.67 53.16 7.63
N SER A 6 -16.64 54.15 8.52
CA SER A 6 -15.64 55.24 8.47
C SER A 6 -14.70 55.27 9.67
N ASN A 7 -14.95 54.42 10.67
CA ASN A 7 -14.19 54.37 11.91
C ASN A 7 -13.43 53.04 12.02
N ARG A 8 -12.12 53.11 12.26
CA ARG A 8 -11.26 51.92 12.38
C ARG A 8 -11.64 51.00 13.55
N LYS A 9 -12.38 51.51 14.54
CA LYS A 9 -12.93 50.71 15.65
C LYS A 9 -14.19 49.92 15.29
N GLU A 10 -14.99 50.34 14.30
CA GLU A 10 -16.21 49.61 13.88
C GLU A 10 -15.87 48.21 13.31
N TYR A 11 -14.64 48.00 12.83
CA TYR A 11 -14.14 46.67 12.45
C TYR A 11 -14.01 45.70 13.63
N GLN A 12 -13.89 46.19 14.87
CA GLN A 12 -13.76 45.36 16.07
C GLN A 12 -15.12 44.79 16.51
N ASP A 13 -16.23 45.46 16.17
CA ASP A 13 -17.60 45.04 16.51
C ASP A 13 -18.19 44.03 15.49
N ILE A 14 -17.52 43.80 14.36
CA ILE A 14 -18.01 42.96 13.24
C ILE A 14 -17.56 41.49 13.35
N PHE A 15 -16.44 41.23 14.03
CA PHE A 15 -16.02 39.87 14.36
C PHE A 15 -16.58 39.48 15.72
N HIS A 16 -17.04 38.23 15.86
CA HIS A 16 -17.65 37.73 17.10
C HIS A 16 -16.73 37.91 18.31
N TRP A 17 -17.00 38.97 19.08
CA TRP A 17 -16.41 39.20 20.39
C TRP A 17 -17.01 38.15 21.34
N ALA A 18 -16.19 37.20 21.79
CA ALA A 18 -16.64 36.18 22.73
C ALA A 18 -17.00 36.83 24.07
N GLU A 19 -18.16 36.50 24.61
CA GLU A 19 -18.70 37.06 25.86
C GLU A 19 -17.75 36.85 27.06
N THR A 20 -16.86 35.85 26.95
CA THR A 20 -15.75 35.52 27.86
C THR A 20 -14.56 36.48 27.84
N GLN A 21 -14.63 37.62 27.13
CA GLN A 21 -13.58 38.66 27.13
C GLN A 21 -13.96 39.94 27.90
N GLN A 22 -15.15 40.01 28.52
CA GLN A 22 -15.61 41.23 29.22
C GLN A 22 -14.97 41.44 30.60
N ASP A 23 -14.49 40.39 31.26
CA ASP A 23 -13.92 40.43 32.62
C ASP A 23 -12.38 40.56 32.64
N GLY A 24 -11.73 40.46 31.48
CA GLY A 24 -10.27 40.50 31.35
C GLY A 24 -9.56 39.21 31.77
N ALA A 25 -10.29 38.09 31.98
CA ALA A 25 -9.71 36.81 32.39
C ALA A 25 -8.96 36.06 31.27
N ILE A 26 -9.10 36.50 30.01
CA ILE A 26 -8.40 35.97 28.84
C ILE A 26 -7.71 37.15 28.12
N PRO A 27 -6.39 37.11 27.85
CA PRO A 27 -5.71 38.15 27.10
C PRO A 27 -6.33 38.37 25.71
N SER A 28 -6.26 39.60 25.20
CA SER A 28 -6.64 39.88 23.81
C SER A 28 -5.62 39.27 22.84
N PHE A 29 -5.91 39.28 21.54
CA PHE A 29 -5.04 38.75 20.47
C PHE A 29 -3.65 39.44 20.33
N GLY A 30 -3.23 40.26 21.29
CA GLY A 30 -1.86 40.77 21.38
C GLY A 30 -0.90 39.80 22.08
N LEU A 31 0.29 40.31 22.39
CA LEU A 31 1.17 39.74 23.42
C LEU A 31 0.50 39.88 24.80
N GLN A 32 0.93 39.08 25.78
CA GLN A 32 0.59 39.39 27.18
C GLN A 32 1.22 40.73 27.56
N LYS A 33 0.58 41.48 28.48
CA LYS A 33 0.96 42.89 28.76
C LYS A 33 2.37 43.09 29.28
N ASP A 34 2.99 42.03 29.77
CA ASP A 34 4.24 42.05 30.53
C ASP A 34 5.42 41.45 29.72
N ASP A 35 5.23 41.12 28.43
CA ASP A 35 6.31 40.73 27.51
C ASP A 35 7.06 41.99 27.01
N PRO A 36 8.37 42.14 27.26
CA PRO A 36 9.10 43.38 26.93
C PRO A 36 9.71 43.42 25.52
N TYR A 37 9.63 42.34 24.73
CA TYR A 37 10.33 42.21 23.44
C TYR A 37 9.40 42.37 22.22
N GLU A 38 9.98 42.64 21.04
CA GLU A 38 9.27 42.62 19.75
C GLU A 38 9.56 41.30 19.01
N ASP A 39 8.52 40.66 18.47
CA ASP A 39 8.58 39.35 17.79
C ASP A 39 8.09 39.40 16.33
N GLN A 40 8.51 38.42 15.52
CA GLN A 40 7.97 38.13 14.18
C GLN A 40 7.03 36.91 14.21
N SER A 41 5.87 36.99 13.56
CA SER A 41 4.85 35.93 13.57
C SER A 41 4.89 34.98 12.36
N GLY A 42 4.74 33.68 12.58
CA GLY A 42 4.30 32.72 11.56
C GLY A 42 5.17 31.47 11.38
N PHE A 43 4.66 30.33 11.83
CA PHE A 43 5.35 29.03 11.80
C PHE A 43 5.94 28.69 10.42
N ASN A 44 7.25 28.42 10.39
CA ASN A 44 8.02 28.02 9.19
C ASN A 44 8.00 29.04 8.03
N ASN A 45 7.75 30.33 8.31
CA ASN A 45 7.97 31.42 7.36
C ASN A 45 9.46 31.58 7.01
N SER A 46 9.74 32.20 5.86
CA SER A 46 11.07 32.73 5.54
C SER A 46 11.22 34.12 6.18
N PHE A 47 11.83 34.17 7.35
CA PHE A 47 12.00 35.40 8.11
C PHE A 47 13.26 36.16 7.71
N ALA A 48 13.28 37.47 8.00
CA ALA A 48 14.45 38.32 7.88
C ALA A 48 14.45 39.34 9.02
N SER A 49 15.59 39.53 9.68
CA SER A 49 15.75 40.48 10.77
C SER A 49 17.14 41.10 10.72
N GLU A 50 17.21 42.43 10.91
CA GLU A 50 18.47 43.16 10.99
C GLU A 50 18.40 44.20 12.12
N ALA A 51 19.30 44.07 13.10
CA ALA A 51 19.44 45.04 14.19
C ALA A 51 20.10 46.35 13.73
N VAL A 52 20.80 46.31 12.59
CA VAL A 52 21.43 47.46 11.93
C VAL A 52 21.04 47.43 10.44
N PRO A 53 20.40 48.48 9.89
CA PRO A 53 19.91 48.46 8.52
C PRO A 53 21.00 48.20 7.46
N GLY A 54 20.77 47.22 6.57
CA GLY A 54 21.61 46.86 5.45
C GLY A 54 22.72 45.84 5.73
N THR A 55 22.59 44.98 6.75
CA THR A 55 23.70 44.13 7.27
C THR A 55 23.58 42.62 6.97
N LEU A 56 22.90 42.21 5.90
CA LEU A 56 22.76 40.80 5.48
C LEU A 56 23.69 40.36 4.31
N PRO A 57 24.90 39.82 4.56
CA PRO A 57 25.77 39.19 3.55
C PRO A 57 26.06 37.68 3.78
N GLN A 58 26.64 37.01 2.77
CA GLN A 58 26.82 35.54 2.71
C GLN A 58 28.15 35.00 3.32
N GLY A 59 28.08 33.93 4.15
CA GLY A 59 29.04 32.79 4.09
C GLY A 59 29.90 32.39 5.33
N GLN A 60 29.42 31.37 6.08
CA GLN A 60 30.13 30.34 6.90
C GLN A 60 31.11 30.69 8.06
N ASN A 61 31.18 29.80 9.07
CA ASN A 61 32.41 29.17 9.67
C ASN A 61 32.12 28.31 10.94
N SER A 62 33.06 27.47 11.42
CA SER A 62 32.92 26.63 12.64
C SER A 62 34.27 26.24 13.30
N PRO A 63 34.44 26.31 14.64
CA PRO A 63 35.69 25.94 15.35
C PRO A 63 35.64 24.59 16.15
N ARG A 64 36.69 24.32 16.96
CA ARG A 64 37.11 22.98 17.44
C ARG A 64 37.03 22.80 18.98
N ASN A 65 36.88 21.55 19.46
CA ASN A 65 36.34 21.19 20.79
C ASN A 65 37.36 20.56 21.80
N VAL A 66 37.10 20.66 23.11
CA VAL A 66 37.76 19.95 24.24
C VAL A 66 36.71 19.48 25.28
N GLY A 67 36.87 18.29 25.88
CA GLY A 67 35.84 17.66 26.74
C GLY A 67 35.69 18.20 28.16
N LEU A 68 34.48 18.07 28.72
CA LEU A 68 34.12 18.31 30.13
C LEU A 68 33.91 17.00 30.90
N PRO A 69 33.81 17.05 32.24
CA PRO A 69 33.07 16.06 33.01
C PRO A 69 31.60 15.99 32.57
N ASP A 70 31.00 14.80 32.59
CA ASP A 70 29.57 14.62 32.31
C ASP A 70 28.71 15.16 33.48
N ASN A 71 27.45 15.55 33.21
CA ASN A 71 26.46 15.80 34.26
C ASN A 71 25.81 14.45 34.64
N GLU A 72 25.99 14.01 35.89
CA GLU A 72 25.56 12.69 36.38
C GLU A 72 24.04 12.48 36.38
N ASP A 73 23.25 13.56 36.42
CA ASP A 73 21.77 13.52 36.34
C ASP A 73 21.25 13.48 34.88
N THR A 74 22.14 13.56 33.88
CA THR A 74 21.76 13.55 32.45
C THR A 74 22.11 12.25 31.76
N GLU A 75 21.09 11.64 31.16
CA GLU A 75 21.18 10.43 30.33
C GLU A 75 20.71 10.68 28.90
N ALA A 76 21.22 9.90 27.95
CA ALA A 76 20.77 9.96 26.56
C ALA A 76 20.88 8.65 25.74
N ASN A 77 21.47 7.57 26.25
CA ASN A 77 21.55 6.31 25.50
C ASN A 77 20.72 5.25 26.23
N PHE A 78 19.54 4.93 25.70
CA PHE A 78 18.45 4.22 26.40
C PHE A 78 18.22 2.74 25.99
N PRO A 79 19.23 1.89 25.72
CA PRO A 79 18.98 0.49 25.43
C PRO A 79 18.71 -0.27 26.74
N PRO A 80 17.78 -1.24 26.78
CA PRO A 80 17.52 -2.06 27.97
C PRO A 80 18.72 -2.88 28.50
N SER A 81 19.84 -2.88 27.77
CA SER A 81 21.10 -3.50 28.18
C SER A 81 22.00 -2.59 29.03
N ASN A 82 21.70 -1.29 29.14
CA ASN A 82 22.41 -0.39 30.05
C ASN A 82 21.79 -0.50 31.44
N PRO A 83 22.56 -0.88 32.49
CA PRO A 83 22.02 -1.19 33.81
C PRO A 83 21.52 0.04 34.60
N ARG A 84 21.75 1.26 34.11
CA ARG A 84 21.27 2.52 34.72
C ARG A 84 19.85 2.92 34.32
N PHE A 85 19.09 1.95 33.79
CA PHE A 85 17.72 2.15 33.36
C PHE A 85 16.81 1.03 33.83
N HIS A 86 15.57 1.42 34.09
CA HIS A 86 14.53 0.57 34.60
C HIS A 86 13.34 0.55 33.65
N LEU A 87 12.68 -0.61 33.56
CA LEU A 87 11.42 -0.79 32.85
C LEU A 87 10.31 -0.96 33.87
N SER A 88 9.25 -0.16 33.75
CA SER A 88 8.03 -0.33 34.54
C SER A 88 6.90 -0.89 33.67
N PRO A 89 6.27 -2.02 34.05
CA PRO A 89 5.01 -2.46 33.48
C PRO A 89 3.80 -1.82 34.17
N THR A 90 4.01 -0.95 35.17
CA THR A 90 2.98 -0.22 35.93
C THR A 90 3.08 1.29 35.66
N GLN A 91 1.98 2.00 35.91
CA GLN A 91 1.93 3.46 35.85
C GLN A 91 2.74 4.07 37.00
N LEU A 92 3.74 4.88 36.65
CA LEU A 92 4.57 5.62 37.60
C LEU A 92 4.07 7.05 37.71
N ALA A 93 4.26 7.66 38.87
CA ALA A 93 4.04 9.08 39.09
C ALA A 93 5.13 9.67 39.99
N TRP A 94 5.38 10.97 39.82
CA TRP A 94 6.33 11.74 40.60
C TRP A 94 5.65 12.97 41.17
N LEU A 95 5.79 13.16 42.48
CA LEU A 95 5.48 14.44 43.13
C LEU A 95 6.37 15.56 42.56
N PRO A 96 6.00 16.83 42.73
CA PRO A 96 6.78 17.95 42.21
C PRO A 96 8.26 17.88 42.62
N PHE A 97 9.13 18.01 41.61
CA PHE A 97 10.58 17.96 41.80
C PHE A 97 11.06 19.26 42.46
N ASP A 98 11.93 19.15 43.46
CA ASP A 98 12.38 20.33 44.20
C ASP A 98 13.31 21.19 43.35
N VAL A 99 13.22 22.51 43.56
CA VAL A 99 14.25 23.45 43.08
C VAL A 99 15.47 23.31 44.00
N PRO A 100 16.71 23.26 43.48
CA PRO A 100 17.89 23.04 44.33
C PRO A 100 18.09 24.17 45.35
N ASP A 101 18.40 23.79 46.60
CA ASP A 101 18.83 24.72 47.64
C ASP A 101 20.21 25.33 47.35
N GLY A 102 20.40 26.60 47.72
CA GLY A 102 21.66 27.35 47.52
C GLY A 102 21.70 28.14 46.21
N ASP A 103 22.87 28.72 45.89
CA ASP A 103 23.10 29.51 44.67
C ASP A 103 24.04 28.75 43.70
N GLY A 104 23.84 28.94 42.40
CA GLY A 104 24.79 28.56 41.35
C GLY A 104 24.38 27.40 40.44
N ILE A 105 23.14 26.91 40.51
CA ILE A 105 22.61 25.91 39.56
C ILE A 105 21.89 26.64 38.43
N ASP A 106 22.55 26.73 37.27
CA ASP A 106 21.97 27.27 36.04
C ASP A 106 21.07 26.25 35.32
N PHE A 107 20.40 26.69 34.24
CA PHE A 107 19.49 25.85 33.45
C PHE A 107 20.13 24.54 32.96
N VAL A 108 21.43 24.54 32.62
CA VAL A 108 22.14 23.37 32.08
C VAL A 108 22.59 22.44 33.20
N ALA A 109 23.08 23.00 34.31
CA ALA A 109 23.43 22.26 35.51
C ALA A 109 22.19 21.60 36.15
N GLY A 110 21.04 22.27 36.09
CA GLY A 110 19.75 21.81 36.61
C GLY A 110 19.02 20.77 35.76
N LEU A 111 19.58 20.32 34.62
CA LEU A 111 18.97 19.30 33.77
C LEU A 111 19.00 17.91 34.43
N LYS A 112 17.82 17.29 34.54
CA LYS A 112 17.60 15.95 35.09
C LYS A 112 16.81 15.11 34.08
N THR A 113 17.43 14.07 33.51
CA THR A 113 16.73 13.17 32.58
C THR A 113 15.82 12.23 33.35
N ILE A 114 14.54 12.16 32.99
CA ILE A 114 13.54 11.33 33.66
C ILE A 114 13.37 10.00 32.93
N ALA A 115 13.16 10.06 31.62
CA ALA A 115 12.86 8.90 30.79
C ALA A 115 13.28 9.12 29.33
N GLY A 116 13.35 8.05 28.55
CA GLY A 116 13.54 8.18 27.10
C GLY A 116 13.73 6.84 26.38
N SER A 117 13.97 6.92 25.07
CA SER A 117 14.06 5.76 24.18
C SER A 117 14.88 6.07 22.92
N GLY A 118 15.96 5.32 22.67
CA GLY A 118 16.85 5.48 21.51
C GLY A 118 18.26 5.98 21.85
N ASP A 119 18.94 6.55 20.85
CA ASP A 119 20.35 6.98 20.92
C ASP A 119 20.58 8.27 20.05
N PRO A 120 21.11 9.37 20.62
CA PRO A 120 21.39 10.62 19.90
C PRO A 120 22.52 10.50 18.88
N THR A 121 23.44 9.53 19.03
CA THR A 121 24.53 9.29 18.08
C THR A 121 24.02 8.72 16.77
N LEU A 122 22.95 7.92 16.83
CA LEU A 122 22.19 7.42 15.68
C LEU A 122 21.21 8.45 15.11
N ARG A 123 21.07 9.62 15.77
CA ARG A 123 20.03 10.62 15.54
C ARG A 123 18.65 9.95 15.50
N GLU A 124 18.33 9.17 16.54
CA GLU A 124 17.10 8.40 16.56
C GLU A 124 16.61 8.16 17.98
N GLY A 125 15.53 8.84 18.36
CA GLY A 125 14.88 8.64 19.64
C GLY A 125 14.42 9.94 20.29
N ILE A 126 14.17 9.83 21.58
CA ILE A 126 13.49 10.84 22.38
C ILE A 126 13.99 10.78 23.83
N ALA A 127 14.06 11.92 24.50
CA ALA A 127 14.30 12.02 25.93
C ALA A 127 13.36 13.04 26.57
N THR A 128 12.93 12.78 27.79
CA THR A 128 12.17 13.71 28.61
C THR A 128 13.02 14.12 29.80
N HIS A 129 13.18 15.43 29.99
CA HIS A 129 13.91 16.01 31.11
C HIS A 129 13.02 16.93 31.94
N ILE A 130 13.47 17.18 33.15
CA ILE A 130 13.04 18.32 33.96
C ILE A 130 14.26 19.21 34.17
N TYR A 131 14.08 20.52 34.07
CA TYR A 131 15.07 21.48 34.53
C TYR A 131 14.61 22.06 35.87
N ALA A 132 15.54 22.27 36.79
CA ALA A 132 15.30 22.98 38.04
C ALA A 132 16.54 23.83 38.36
N ALA A 133 16.40 25.16 38.26
CA ALA A 133 17.51 26.11 38.29
C ALA A 133 17.23 27.28 39.25
N ASN A 134 18.29 27.82 39.83
CA ASN A 134 18.25 28.89 40.83
C ASN A 134 19.21 30.05 40.50
N SER A 135 19.85 30.04 39.33
CA SER A 135 20.80 31.07 38.90
C SER A 135 20.82 31.26 37.39
N ASP A 136 21.11 32.49 36.95
CA ASP A 136 21.27 32.82 35.54
C ASP A 136 22.48 32.13 34.90
N MET A 137 22.34 31.76 33.63
CA MET A 137 23.48 31.49 32.76
C MET A 137 24.22 32.80 32.43
N LYS A 138 25.37 33.04 33.07
CA LYS A 138 26.15 34.29 32.92
C LYS A 138 26.92 34.33 31.59
N LYS A 139 28.26 34.34 31.61
CA LYS A 139 29.11 34.28 30.40
C LYS A 139 29.27 32.83 29.88
N THR A 140 28.12 32.16 29.78
CA THR A 140 27.93 30.77 29.42
C THR A 140 26.76 30.65 28.45
N ALA A 141 26.97 29.98 27.32
CA ALA A 141 25.91 29.57 26.40
C ALA A 141 25.90 28.04 26.27
N PHE A 142 24.82 27.49 25.75
CA PHE A 142 24.62 26.07 25.53
C PHE A 142 24.10 25.79 24.11
N ALA A 143 24.53 24.69 23.51
CA ALA A 143 24.03 24.22 22.22
C ALA A 143 23.79 22.70 22.23
N ASN A 144 22.55 22.28 21.98
CA ASN A 144 22.24 20.86 21.81
C ASN A 144 22.59 20.40 20.39
N SER A 145 23.69 19.68 20.23
CA SER A 145 24.09 19.11 18.93
C SER A 145 23.39 17.79 18.61
N GLY A 146 22.58 17.24 19.53
CA GLY A 146 21.86 15.97 19.37
C GLY A 146 20.49 16.11 18.70
N GLY A 147 19.66 17.03 19.18
CA GLY A 147 18.26 17.19 18.79
C GLY A 147 17.67 18.57 19.10
N ASP A 148 16.39 18.72 18.78
CA ASP A 148 15.58 19.89 19.12
C ASP A 148 15.07 19.75 20.57
N TYR A 149 14.99 20.86 21.32
CA TYR A 149 14.33 20.93 22.62
C TYR A 149 13.02 21.70 22.50
N LEU A 150 11.92 21.12 22.99
CA LEU A 150 10.68 21.81 23.32
C LEU A 150 10.62 21.96 24.84
N VAL A 151 10.65 23.20 25.33
CA VAL A 151 10.71 23.55 26.76
C VAL A 151 9.37 24.12 27.20
N CYS A 152 8.84 23.60 28.31
CA CYS A 152 7.58 24.04 28.94
C CYS A 152 7.86 24.54 30.37
N PRO A 153 7.96 25.87 30.61
CA PRO A 153 8.04 26.42 31.95
C PRO A 153 6.82 26.08 32.80
N GLN A 154 7.07 25.77 34.08
CA GLN A 154 6.04 25.41 35.06
C GLN A 154 6.02 26.42 36.21
N GLN A 155 7.20 26.83 36.69
CA GLN A 155 7.40 27.83 37.73
C GLN A 155 8.47 28.83 37.26
N GLY A 156 8.17 30.13 37.33
CA GLY A 156 9.06 31.22 36.91
C GLY A 156 9.20 31.32 35.38
N ALA A 157 9.22 32.56 34.87
CA ALA A 157 9.53 32.83 33.48
C ALA A 157 11.01 32.61 33.16
N LEU A 158 11.30 32.39 31.87
CA LEU A 158 12.64 32.25 31.31
C LEU A 158 12.90 33.39 30.33
N ASP A 159 14.00 34.12 30.51
CA ASP A 159 14.56 35.01 29.48
C ASP A 159 15.56 34.20 28.65
N VAL A 160 15.16 33.80 27.44
CA VAL A 160 15.95 32.94 26.56
C VAL A 160 16.66 33.79 25.49
N GLN A 161 17.95 34.08 25.69
CA GLN A 161 18.77 34.72 24.66
C GLN A 161 19.30 33.65 23.69
N THR A 162 19.05 33.81 22.41
CA THR A 162 19.52 32.92 21.34
C THR A 162 20.42 33.67 20.37
N GLU A 163 21.07 32.95 19.43
CA GLU A 163 21.74 33.56 18.27
C GLU A 163 20.82 34.43 17.39
N PHE A 164 19.51 34.33 17.55
CA PHE A 164 18.52 35.02 16.72
C PHE A 164 17.85 36.19 17.45
N GLY A 165 18.17 36.40 18.73
CA GLY A 165 17.57 37.40 19.61
C GLY A 165 16.93 36.81 20.87
N MET A 166 16.16 37.63 21.58
CA MET A 166 15.52 37.34 22.86
C MET A 166 14.12 36.73 22.71
N LEU A 167 13.78 35.78 23.58
CA LEU A 167 12.41 35.29 23.80
C LEU A 167 12.13 35.24 25.31
N CYS A 168 11.14 36.00 25.80
CA CYS A 168 10.56 35.75 27.13
C CYS A 168 9.62 34.54 27.05
N VAL A 169 9.65 33.63 28.02
CA VAL A 169 8.83 32.41 28.01
C VAL A 169 8.31 32.12 29.41
N GLN A 170 7.02 32.37 29.66
CA GLN A 170 6.40 32.19 30.97
C GLN A 170 5.61 30.87 31.09
N PRO A 171 5.23 30.43 32.30
CA PRO A 171 4.36 29.27 32.47
C PRO A 171 3.03 29.41 31.71
N GLY A 172 2.74 28.46 30.83
CA GLY A 172 1.61 28.53 29.87
C GLY A 172 2.03 28.84 28.44
N GLU A 173 3.28 29.22 28.23
CA GLU A 173 3.94 29.25 26.93
C GLU A 173 4.88 28.05 26.77
N ILE A 174 5.29 27.78 25.53
CA ILE A 174 6.41 26.89 25.20
C ILE A 174 7.46 27.65 24.40
N VAL A 175 8.70 27.15 24.40
CA VAL A 175 9.73 27.54 23.44
C VAL A 175 10.38 26.31 22.81
N VAL A 176 10.56 26.34 21.50
CA VAL A 176 11.34 25.34 20.76
C VAL A 176 12.68 25.96 20.35
N ILE A 177 13.76 25.33 20.81
CA ILE A 177 15.13 25.67 20.43
C ILE A 177 15.64 24.51 19.59
N GLN A 178 15.93 24.79 18.32
CA GLN A 178 16.27 23.77 17.35
C GLN A 178 17.75 23.38 17.46
N ARG A 179 18.05 22.15 17.06
CA ARG A 179 19.36 21.53 17.14
C ARG A 179 20.50 22.44 16.66
N GLY A 180 21.48 22.65 17.53
CA GLY A 180 22.74 23.33 17.25
C GLY A 180 22.71 24.84 17.47
N GLN A 181 21.53 25.44 17.65
CA GLN A 181 21.39 26.85 18.04
C GLN A 181 22.01 27.06 19.44
N LYS A 182 22.85 28.08 19.60
CA LYS A 182 23.38 28.52 20.90
C LYS A 182 22.33 29.37 21.61
N PHE A 183 22.13 29.11 22.90
CA PHE A 183 21.26 29.90 23.76
C PHE A 183 21.81 30.01 25.19
N LYS A 184 21.34 30.99 25.95
CA LYS A 184 21.47 31.04 27.41
C LYS A 184 20.10 31.36 28.02
N VAL A 185 19.92 31.05 29.29
CA VAL A 185 18.67 31.23 30.03
C VAL A 185 18.94 32.04 31.29
N ASN A 186 18.25 33.17 31.43
CA ASN A 186 18.17 33.96 32.64
C ASN A 186 16.81 33.72 33.32
N LEU A 187 16.75 33.98 34.63
CA LEU A 187 15.63 33.66 35.49
C LEU A 187 15.03 34.94 36.12
N PRO A 188 14.26 35.75 35.37
CA PRO A 188 13.80 37.07 35.82
C PRO A 188 12.97 37.05 37.11
N ASP A 189 12.21 35.98 37.35
CA ASP A 189 11.40 35.79 38.57
C ASP A 189 12.18 35.13 39.73
N GLY A 190 13.46 34.81 39.54
CA GLY A 190 14.22 33.93 40.42
C GLY A 190 13.97 32.43 40.11
N PRO A 191 14.11 31.52 41.08
CA PRO A 191 14.28 30.10 40.79
C PRO A 191 13.11 29.44 40.04
N SER A 192 13.45 28.72 38.97
CA SER A 192 12.53 28.23 37.94
C SER A 192 12.61 26.71 37.75
N ARG A 193 11.50 26.12 37.32
CA ARG A 193 11.36 24.70 37.01
C ARG A 193 10.43 24.49 35.82
N GLY A 194 10.69 23.46 35.02
CA GLY A 194 9.80 23.04 33.94
C GLY A 194 10.23 21.74 33.28
N TYR A 195 9.51 21.37 32.22
CA TYR A 195 9.69 20.12 31.47
C TYR A 195 10.40 20.39 30.14
N ILE A 196 11.11 19.39 29.61
CA ILE A 196 11.72 19.44 28.29
C ILE A 196 11.47 18.13 27.56
N LEU A 197 11.01 18.23 26.31
CA LEU A 197 10.98 17.13 25.35
C LEU A 197 12.13 17.31 24.35
N GLU A 198 13.04 16.34 24.30
CA GLU A 198 14.14 16.29 23.33
C GLU A 198 13.85 15.24 22.25
N VAL A 199 13.91 15.62 20.97
CA VAL A 199 13.72 14.69 19.84
C VAL A 199 14.97 14.59 18.97
N TRP A 200 15.36 13.36 18.60
CA TRP A 200 16.53 13.07 17.77
C TRP A 200 16.15 12.55 16.39
N GLY A 201 16.60 13.26 15.35
CA GLY A 201 16.41 12.86 13.95
C GLY A 201 15.14 13.40 13.29
N ALA A 202 14.37 14.19 14.02
CA ALA A 202 13.19 14.91 13.55
C ALA A 202 13.19 16.35 14.09
N ASN A 203 12.36 17.19 13.51
CA ASN A 203 12.01 18.52 14.00
C ASN A 203 10.51 18.53 14.34
N PHE A 204 10.09 19.45 15.21
CA PHE A 204 8.67 19.65 15.49
C PHE A 204 7.98 20.38 14.32
N GLU A 205 6.80 19.89 13.93
CA GLU A 205 5.92 20.46 12.92
C GLU A 205 4.47 20.55 13.44
N LEU A 206 3.65 21.39 12.82
CA LEU A 206 2.20 21.41 13.09
C LEU A 206 1.56 20.09 12.65
N PRO A 207 0.58 19.54 13.41
CA PRO A 207 -0.13 18.34 13.02
C PRO A 207 -0.95 18.55 11.73
N GLU A 208 -1.19 17.47 11.00
CA GLU A 208 -2.11 17.45 9.86
C GLU A 208 -3.55 17.65 10.40
N LEU A 209 -4.23 18.71 9.95
CA LEU A 209 -5.53 19.10 10.47
C LEU A 209 -6.69 18.22 9.98
N GLY A 210 -6.49 17.48 8.88
CA GLY A 210 -7.43 16.52 8.34
C GLY A 210 -8.82 17.14 8.11
N PRO A 211 -9.90 16.57 8.68
CA PRO A 211 -11.24 17.12 8.56
C PRO A 211 -11.45 18.53 9.15
N LEU A 212 -10.56 19.04 10.02
CA LEU A 212 -10.62 20.43 10.50
C LEU A 212 -10.26 21.45 9.40
N GLY A 213 -9.57 20.99 8.34
CA GLY A 213 -9.26 21.78 7.17
C GLY A 213 -8.04 22.68 7.36
N ALA A 214 -8.27 24.00 7.44
CA ALA A 214 -7.20 25.00 7.29
C ALA A 214 -6.92 25.86 8.54
N ASN A 215 -7.74 25.75 9.59
CA ASN A 215 -7.62 26.54 10.83
C ASN A 215 -8.11 25.70 12.02
N GLY A 216 -7.63 26.00 13.22
CA GLY A 216 -7.92 25.23 14.43
C GLY A 216 -6.65 24.71 15.10
N LEU A 217 -6.79 24.13 16.30
CA LEU A 217 -5.67 23.70 17.13
C LEU A 217 -4.69 24.88 17.39
N ALA A 218 -3.39 24.67 17.22
CA ALA A 218 -2.39 25.74 17.26
C ALA A 218 -2.27 26.41 15.87
N ASN A 219 -2.83 27.62 15.70
CA ASN A 219 -2.74 28.30 14.40
C ASN A 219 -1.33 28.83 14.15
N ALA A 220 -0.83 28.67 12.92
CA ALA A 220 0.53 29.03 12.54
C ALA A 220 0.94 30.48 12.86
N ARG A 221 0.00 31.45 12.90
CA ARG A 221 0.32 32.85 13.22
C ARG A 221 0.71 33.07 14.69
N ASP A 222 0.26 32.19 15.59
CA ASP A 222 0.40 32.36 17.03
C ASP A 222 1.76 31.79 17.53
N PHE A 223 2.61 31.37 16.58
CA PHE A 223 4.04 31.06 16.78
C PHE A 223 4.87 32.31 16.50
N LEU A 224 5.65 32.70 17.49
CA LEU A 224 6.43 33.94 17.53
C LEU A 224 7.92 33.63 17.53
N HIS A 225 8.69 34.43 16.81
CA HIS A 225 10.11 34.28 16.59
C HIS A 225 10.83 35.58 17.00
N PRO A 226 12.04 35.51 17.56
CA PRO A 226 12.72 36.69 18.08
C PRO A 226 13.02 37.71 16.97
N VAL A 227 13.23 38.97 17.34
CA VAL A 227 13.91 39.97 16.49
C VAL A 227 15.42 39.94 16.77
N ALA A 228 16.25 40.13 15.74
CA ALA A 228 17.70 40.11 15.84
C ALA A 228 18.21 41.09 16.92
N GLU A 229 18.96 40.56 17.89
CA GLU A 229 19.63 41.31 18.94
C GLU A 229 21.05 40.73 19.11
N TYR A 230 22.04 41.60 19.31
CA TYR A 230 23.45 41.23 19.31
C TYR A 230 24.25 41.89 20.44
N GLU A 231 25.28 41.18 20.92
CA GLU A 231 26.13 41.56 22.04
C GLU A 231 27.60 41.58 21.60
N ILE A 232 28.22 42.77 21.46
CA ILE A 232 29.66 42.90 21.13
C ILE A 232 30.49 43.08 22.40
N GLU A 233 30.50 42.04 23.25
CA GLU A 233 31.48 41.93 24.34
C GLU A 233 32.75 41.21 23.86
N GLN A 234 33.93 41.72 24.24
CA GLN A 234 35.24 41.09 24.02
C GLN A 234 35.80 40.54 25.35
N GLU A 235 35.05 39.62 25.94
CA GLU A 235 35.38 38.99 27.22
C GLU A 235 35.39 37.44 27.13
N PRO A 236 36.03 36.74 28.08
CA PRO A 236 36.05 35.28 28.09
C PRO A 236 34.66 34.65 28.29
N TRP A 237 34.14 34.03 27.25
CA TRP A 237 32.87 33.32 27.21
C TRP A 237 33.06 31.80 27.13
N THR A 238 32.13 31.07 27.73
CA THR A 238 32.03 29.61 27.64
C THR A 238 30.87 29.21 26.73
N VAL A 239 31.06 28.19 25.90
CA VAL A 239 29.97 27.50 25.20
C VAL A 239 30.01 26.02 25.55
N THR A 240 28.91 25.50 26.10
CA THR A 240 28.71 24.09 26.45
C THR A 240 27.96 23.38 25.33
N TYR A 241 28.55 22.36 24.73
CA TYR A 241 27.92 21.56 23.67
C TYR A 241 27.46 20.22 24.21
N LYS A 242 26.19 19.87 24.02
CA LYS A 242 25.67 18.50 24.25
C LYS A 242 25.79 17.69 22.96
N LEU A 243 26.65 16.68 22.94
CA LEU A 243 26.92 15.84 21.77
C LEU A 243 26.96 14.36 22.18
N GLY A 244 26.10 13.54 21.57
CA GLY A 244 26.03 12.10 21.89
C GLY A 244 25.68 11.83 23.36
N GLY A 245 24.92 12.72 24.01
CA GLY A 245 24.59 12.66 25.42
C GLY A 245 25.61 13.31 26.37
N LYS A 246 26.84 13.54 25.92
CA LYS A 246 27.93 14.10 26.74
C LYS A 246 28.04 15.61 26.61
N LEU A 247 28.57 16.26 27.64
CA LEU A 247 28.85 17.71 27.65
C LEU A 247 30.32 18.00 27.30
N PHE A 248 30.55 19.08 26.56
CA PHE A 248 31.88 19.53 26.13
C PHE A 248 31.98 21.05 26.24
N ARG A 249 33.18 21.60 26.48
CA ARG A 249 33.39 23.07 26.57
C ARG A 249 34.16 23.56 25.35
N SER A 250 33.71 24.68 24.80
CA SER A 250 34.57 25.62 24.11
C SER A 250 34.70 26.90 24.93
N SER A 251 35.82 27.60 24.79
CA SER A 251 36.04 28.93 25.32
C SER A 251 36.37 29.89 24.20
N GLN A 252 35.66 31.01 24.12
CA GLN A 252 35.87 32.07 23.14
C GLN A 252 36.11 33.42 23.84
N GLN A 253 36.67 34.40 23.14
CA GLN A 253 37.02 35.72 23.68
C GLN A 253 35.97 36.81 23.32
N HIS A 254 34.77 36.38 22.95
CA HIS A 254 33.65 37.23 22.58
C HIS A 254 32.33 36.53 22.88
N SER A 255 31.24 37.29 23.02
CA SER A 255 29.90 36.72 23.16
C SER A 255 29.53 35.83 21.98
N PRO A 256 28.86 34.67 22.17
CA PRO A 256 28.35 33.85 21.08
C PRO A 256 27.03 34.38 20.49
N PHE A 257 26.54 35.53 20.98
CA PHE A 257 25.32 36.21 20.55
C PHE A 257 25.67 37.46 19.73
N ASP A 258 26.60 37.34 18.79
CA ASP A 258 27.17 38.44 17.98
C ASP A 258 26.52 38.58 16.59
N VAL A 259 25.35 37.96 16.38
CA VAL A 259 24.60 37.93 15.13
C VAL A 259 23.78 39.21 14.93
N VAL A 260 24.35 40.19 14.24
CA VAL A 260 23.71 41.50 13.98
C VAL A 260 22.44 41.40 13.11
N ALA A 261 22.38 40.40 12.22
CA ALA A 261 21.27 40.19 11.31
C ALA A 261 21.22 38.73 10.84
N TRP A 262 20.03 38.24 10.52
CA TRP A 262 19.81 36.88 10.03
C TRP A 262 18.60 36.80 9.10
N HIS A 263 18.60 35.81 8.20
CA HIS A 263 17.46 35.37 7.42
C HIS A 263 17.49 33.84 7.36
N GLU A 264 16.35 33.14 7.46
CA GLU A 264 16.12 31.72 7.14
C GLU A 264 14.76 31.27 7.73
N ASN A 265 14.41 29.99 7.62
CA ASN A 265 13.29 29.34 8.31
C ASN A 265 13.70 28.36 9.44
N TYR A 266 14.99 28.35 9.84
CA TYR A 266 15.52 27.50 10.92
C TYR A 266 15.85 28.33 12.17
N VAL A 267 14.79 28.80 12.84
CA VAL A 267 14.79 29.86 13.87
C VAL A 267 14.06 29.35 15.10
N PRO A 268 14.51 29.64 16.34
CA PRO A 268 13.75 29.32 17.55
C PRO A 268 12.38 30.01 17.54
N TYR A 269 11.43 29.47 18.31
CA TYR A 269 10.08 30.05 18.42
C TYR A 269 9.40 29.78 19.75
N LYS A 270 8.56 30.73 20.20
CA LYS A 270 7.62 30.57 21.32
C LYS A 270 6.17 30.42 20.84
N ASN A 271 5.33 29.78 21.64
CA ASN A 271 3.88 29.73 21.42
C ASN A 271 3.12 29.78 22.75
N ASP A 272 2.06 30.57 22.80
CA ASP A 272 1.16 30.72 23.96
C ASP A 272 0.03 29.69 23.87
N LEU A 273 0.03 28.72 24.80
CA LEU A 273 -0.91 27.60 24.82
C LEU A 273 -2.35 28.04 25.14
N THR A 274 -2.53 29.24 25.69
CA THR A 274 -3.87 29.81 25.95
C THR A 274 -4.58 30.23 24.65
N LYS A 275 -3.84 30.41 23.55
CA LYS A 275 -4.37 30.73 22.21
C LYS A 275 -4.83 29.49 21.43
N PHE A 276 -4.66 28.29 21.97
CA PHE A 276 -5.04 27.04 21.32
C PHE A 276 -6.55 26.94 21.09
N VAL A 277 -6.94 26.70 19.85
CA VAL A 277 -8.35 26.55 19.45
C VAL A 277 -8.78 25.10 19.72
N ASN A 278 -9.25 24.87 20.95
CA ASN A 278 -9.82 23.60 21.39
C ASN A 278 -10.96 23.13 20.47
N VAL A 279 -10.88 21.88 20.01
CA VAL A 279 -11.96 21.17 19.33
C VAL A 279 -12.48 20.05 20.23
N GLY A 280 -13.79 19.84 20.25
CA GLY A 280 -14.46 18.85 21.10
C GLY A 280 -15.73 18.34 20.44
N SER A 281 -16.34 17.29 21.01
CA SER A 281 -17.64 16.82 20.52
C SER A 281 -18.73 17.84 20.85
N ILE A 282 -19.48 18.24 19.82
CA ILE A 282 -20.68 19.09 19.92
C ILE A 282 -21.99 18.28 19.83
N SER A 283 -21.91 16.95 19.93
CA SER A 283 -23.07 16.06 19.79
C SER A 283 -23.04 14.94 20.83
N VAL A 284 -22.27 13.89 20.60
CA VAL A 284 -22.14 12.67 21.43
C VAL A 284 -20.70 12.17 21.42
N ASP A 285 -20.37 11.28 22.34
CA ASP A 285 -19.07 10.62 22.52
C ASP A 285 -17.90 11.55 22.92
N HIS A 286 -16.85 10.94 23.48
CA HIS A 286 -15.59 11.60 23.84
C HIS A 286 -14.59 11.42 22.69
N LEU A 287 -13.98 12.51 22.20
CA LEU A 287 -12.99 12.45 21.12
C LEU A 287 -11.63 11.97 21.62
N ASP A 288 -10.88 11.30 20.74
CA ASP A 288 -9.51 10.84 21.03
C ASP A 288 -8.58 12.03 21.35
N PRO A 289 -7.63 11.88 22.30
CA PRO A 289 -6.84 13.00 22.83
C PRO A 289 -5.87 13.62 21.82
N SER A 290 -5.60 12.95 20.69
CA SER A 290 -4.83 13.50 19.56
C SER A 290 -5.45 14.77 18.96
N ILE A 291 -6.75 15.01 19.18
CA ILE A 291 -7.43 16.27 18.83
C ILE A 291 -6.87 17.49 19.59
N PHE A 292 -6.06 17.28 20.64
CA PHE A 292 -5.40 18.35 21.39
C PHE A 292 -3.90 18.50 21.07
N CYS A 293 -3.45 17.96 19.92
CA CYS A 293 -2.06 18.08 19.47
C CYS A 293 -1.69 19.52 19.08
N VAL A 294 -0.60 20.03 19.64
CA VAL A 294 -0.02 21.35 19.36
C VAL A 294 1.12 21.23 18.35
N LEU A 295 2.02 20.26 18.57
CA LEU A 295 3.17 19.97 17.70
C LEU A 295 3.41 18.46 17.65
N THR A 296 3.78 17.95 16.47
CA THR A 296 4.21 16.56 16.25
C THR A 296 5.65 16.50 15.75
N ALA A 297 6.37 15.44 16.07
CA ALA A 297 7.68 15.12 15.49
C ALA A 297 7.58 13.76 14.80
N ARG A 298 7.95 13.67 13.52
CA ARG A 298 7.83 12.42 12.74
C ARG A 298 8.79 11.33 13.23
N SER A 299 8.35 10.08 13.21
CA SER A 299 9.25 8.92 13.39
C SER A 299 9.73 8.36 12.05
N ARG A 300 10.61 7.34 12.12
CA ARG A 300 10.97 6.52 10.95
C ARG A 300 9.88 5.52 10.54
N ASP A 301 8.92 5.24 11.41
CA ASP A 301 7.67 4.56 11.05
C ASP A 301 6.68 5.61 10.53
N PRO A 302 6.35 5.63 9.22
CA PRO A 302 5.41 6.61 8.67
C PRO A 302 3.97 6.40 9.15
N ALA A 303 3.67 5.33 9.91
CA ALA A 303 2.36 5.10 10.51
C ALA A 303 2.23 5.64 11.95
N ALA A 304 3.31 6.14 12.56
CA ALA A 304 3.28 6.65 13.93
C ALA A 304 4.24 7.84 14.15
N PRO A 305 3.82 8.91 14.86
CA PRO A 305 4.72 9.99 15.23
C PRO A 305 5.80 9.50 16.20
N LEU A 306 6.96 10.18 16.21
CA LEU A 306 8.01 9.94 17.20
C LEU A 306 7.56 10.48 18.54
N ALA A 307 6.95 11.65 18.54
CA ALA A 307 6.34 12.30 19.68
C ALA A 307 5.22 13.24 19.23
N ASP A 308 4.11 13.25 19.95
CA ASP A 308 3.09 14.30 19.88
C ASP A 308 3.09 15.06 21.20
N PHE A 309 3.13 16.39 21.11
CA PHE A 309 2.96 17.31 22.23
C PHE A 309 1.49 17.75 22.28
N LEU A 310 0.75 17.16 23.23
CA LEU A 310 -0.67 17.43 23.46
C LEU A 310 -0.84 18.35 24.68
N ILE A 311 -1.94 19.11 24.72
CA ILE A 311 -2.32 19.90 25.90
C ILE A 311 -3.74 19.59 26.36
N PHE A 312 -4.04 19.81 27.64
CA PHE A 312 -5.39 19.77 28.16
C PHE A 312 -5.69 21.08 28.88
N SER A 313 -6.33 22.00 28.15
CA SER A 313 -6.61 23.37 28.56
C SER A 313 -8.13 23.61 28.76
N PRO A 314 -8.56 24.80 29.24
CA PRO A 314 -9.96 25.07 29.53
C PRO A 314 -10.85 24.98 28.28
N ARG A 315 -11.85 24.09 28.30
CA ARG A 315 -12.73 23.84 27.14
C ARG A 315 -14.16 23.53 27.54
N TRP A 316 -15.09 23.80 26.65
CA TRP A 316 -16.51 23.44 26.82
C TRP A 316 -16.71 21.95 26.58
N ASP A 317 -17.51 21.34 27.45
CA ASP A 317 -17.93 19.95 27.35
C ASP A 317 -19.46 19.88 27.34
N VAL A 318 -19.99 19.41 26.20
CA VAL A 318 -21.41 19.53 25.83
C VAL A 318 -21.99 18.23 25.28
N ALA A 319 -21.23 17.14 25.25
CA ALA A 319 -21.65 15.88 24.66
C ALA A 319 -22.90 15.32 25.40
N SER A 320 -23.98 15.11 24.66
CA SER A 320 -25.24 14.60 25.19
C SER A 320 -25.22 13.07 25.30
N HIS A 321 -25.91 12.51 26.29
CA HIS A 321 -26.09 11.06 26.47
C HIS A 321 -24.76 10.26 26.46
N THR A 322 -23.69 10.88 26.96
CA THR A 322 -22.31 10.44 26.78
C THR A 322 -21.61 10.27 28.12
N TYR A 323 -20.82 9.20 28.25
CA TYR A 323 -19.82 9.10 29.31
C TYR A 323 -18.68 10.08 28.99
N ARG A 324 -18.72 11.26 29.61
CA ARG A 324 -17.83 12.38 29.28
C ARG A 324 -16.39 12.31 29.82
N PRO A 325 -16.08 11.67 30.96
CA PRO A 325 -14.69 11.50 31.37
C PRO A 325 -13.90 10.68 30.33
N PRO A 326 -12.56 10.75 30.32
CA PRO A 326 -11.74 9.87 29.48
C PRO A 326 -12.16 8.40 29.64
N TYR A 327 -12.39 7.73 28.51
CA TYR A 327 -12.81 6.34 28.49
C TYR A 327 -11.73 5.41 29.07
N PHE A 328 -12.11 4.24 29.59
CA PHE A 328 -11.12 3.24 30.01
C PHE A 328 -10.30 2.78 28.80
N HIS A 329 -8.96 2.92 28.89
CA HIS A 329 -8.10 2.98 27.71
C HIS A 329 -6.85 2.11 27.83
N ARG A 330 -6.37 1.66 26.65
CA ARG A 330 -5.12 0.93 26.39
C ARG A 330 -4.66 1.26 24.96
N ASN A 331 -3.61 2.04 24.80
CA ASN A 331 -2.99 2.40 23.52
C ASN A 331 -1.66 1.66 23.29
N VAL A 332 -1.08 1.84 22.09
CA VAL A 332 0.28 1.38 21.74
C VAL A 332 1.34 2.38 22.21
N ALA A 333 1.01 3.67 22.27
CA ALA A 333 1.91 4.74 22.68
C ALA A 333 2.27 4.64 24.17
N SER A 334 3.43 5.18 24.55
CA SER A 334 3.66 5.57 25.94
C SER A 334 3.21 7.01 26.13
N GLU A 335 2.59 7.28 27.26
CA GLU A 335 2.18 8.63 27.67
C GLU A 335 3.12 9.11 28.78
N PHE A 336 3.62 10.35 28.68
CA PHE A 336 4.24 11.05 29.79
C PHE A 336 3.48 12.36 30.01
N MET A 337 2.85 12.54 31.16
CA MET A 337 2.10 13.75 31.48
C MET A 337 2.85 14.65 32.46
N GLY A 338 2.67 15.95 32.30
CA GLY A 338 3.09 16.98 33.26
C GLY A 338 1.98 18.00 33.50
N LEU A 339 2.01 18.68 34.64
CA LEU A 339 1.05 19.74 34.97
C LEU A 339 1.77 21.09 35.07
N LEU A 340 1.33 22.09 34.30
CA LEU A 340 1.92 23.44 34.34
C LEU A 340 1.37 24.22 35.54
N TYR A 341 0.04 24.29 35.64
CA TYR A 341 -0.70 24.95 36.72
C TYR A 341 -2.17 24.51 36.73
N GLY A 342 -2.86 24.85 37.83
CA GLY A 342 -4.27 24.50 38.08
C GLY A 342 -4.47 23.04 38.51
N ASP A 343 -5.73 22.63 38.57
CA ASP A 343 -6.15 21.27 38.95
C ASP A 343 -6.53 20.42 37.73
N TYR A 344 -6.15 19.14 37.72
CA TYR A 344 -6.46 18.20 36.65
C TYR A 344 -7.09 16.90 37.20
N GLY A 345 -8.28 16.55 36.71
CA GLY A 345 -9.00 15.32 37.06
C GLY A 345 -8.59 14.10 36.22
N GLY A 346 -8.92 12.89 36.68
CA GLY A 346 -8.78 11.65 35.90
C GLY A 346 -7.46 10.85 36.03
N ARG A 347 -6.59 11.14 37.01
CA ARG A 347 -5.36 10.37 37.31
C ARG A 347 -5.22 10.06 38.81
N SER A 348 -4.17 9.33 39.21
CA SER A 348 -3.88 9.01 40.62
C SER A 348 -3.86 10.24 41.52
N GLY A 349 -4.36 10.09 42.75
CA GLY A 349 -4.33 11.14 43.76
C GLY A 349 -2.89 11.60 44.04
N GLY A 350 -2.62 12.88 43.79
CA GLY A 350 -1.29 13.49 43.99
C GLY A 350 -0.69 14.17 42.76
N PHE A 351 -1.34 14.14 41.59
CA PHE A 351 -0.87 14.90 40.42
C PHE A 351 -1.01 16.41 40.66
N GLN A 352 0.14 17.10 40.78
CA GLN A 352 0.25 18.52 41.16
C GLN A 352 1.15 19.27 40.17
N PRO A 353 1.01 20.60 40.03
CA PRO A 353 1.92 21.41 39.21
C PRO A 353 3.40 21.16 39.54
N GLY A 354 4.19 20.82 38.52
CA GLY A 354 5.60 20.42 38.65
C GLY A 354 5.84 18.92 38.85
N GLY A 355 4.79 18.12 39.06
CA GLY A 355 4.84 16.66 39.07
C GLY A 355 4.59 16.03 37.70
N ALA A 356 4.84 14.73 37.58
CA ALA A 356 4.71 14.00 36.31
C ALA A 356 4.05 12.63 36.49
N SER A 357 3.46 12.09 35.42
CA SER A 357 3.08 10.67 35.34
C SER A 357 3.64 10.01 34.08
N TYR A 358 3.79 8.69 34.13
CA TYR A 358 4.22 7.86 33.01
C TYR A 358 3.36 6.61 32.92
N GLU A 359 2.76 6.41 31.75
CA GLU A 359 2.07 5.21 31.36
C GLU A 359 2.84 4.49 30.24
N SER A 360 3.29 3.26 30.51
CA SER A 360 3.80 2.38 29.44
C SER A 360 2.66 1.98 28.51
N GLY A 361 2.97 1.85 27.21
CA GLY A 361 2.02 1.32 26.23
C GLY A 361 1.40 -0.01 26.67
N MET A 362 0.12 -0.16 26.34
CA MET A 362 -0.80 -1.26 26.68
C MET A 362 -1.20 -1.40 28.16
N VAL A 363 -0.66 -0.58 29.06
CA VAL A 363 -1.07 -0.54 30.48
C VAL A 363 -2.51 0.01 30.58
N PRO A 364 -3.47 -0.73 31.18
CA PRO A 364 -4.82 -0.24 31.38
C PRO A 364 -4.86 0.98 32.30
N HIS A 365 -5.51 2.04 31.85
CA HIS A 365 -5.72 3.26 32.63
C HIS A 365 -7.13 3.83 32.38
N GLY A 366 -7.52 4.82 33.19
CA GLY A 366 -8.84 5.44 33.16
C GLY A 366 -9.18 6.04 34.53
N VAL A 367 -10.32 6.70 34.64
CA VAL A 367 -10.72 7.42 35.85
C VAL A 367 -11.00 6.48 37.04
N ALA A 368 -11.02 7.04 38.26
CA ALA A 368 -11.36 6.31 39.47
C ALA A 368 -12.84 5.91 39.53
N TYR A 369 -13.17 4.88 40.33
CA TYR A 369 -14.56 4.41 40.46
C TYR A 369 -15.56 5.51 40.82
N GLU A 370 -15.22 6.43 41.73
CA GLU A 370 -16.13 7.50 42.16
C GLU A 370 -16.43 8.49 41.01
N GLU A 371 -15.46 8.74 40.13
CA GLU A 371 -15.63 9.60 38.94
C GLU A 371 -16.45 8.89 37.86
N PHE A 372 -16.19 7.60 37.62
CA PHE A 372 -17.01 6.75 36.76
C PHE A 372 -18.47 6.70 37.22
N LYS A 373 -18.68 6.50 38.54
CA LYS A 373 -20.01 6.45 39.15
C LYS A 373 -20.74 7.78 39.00
N ALA A 374 -20.10 8.89 39.36
CA ALA A 374 -20.68 10.23 39.25
C ALA A 374 -21.12 10.56 37.81
N ALA A 375 -20.31 10.20 36.81
CA ALA A 375 -20.60 10.40 35.39
C ALA A 375 -21.65 9.43 34.80
N THR A 376 -21.98 8.34 35.51
CA THR A 376 -22.95 7.32 35.06
C THR A 376 -24.31 7.46 35.76
N GLU A 377 -24.34 7.94 37.01
CA GLU A 377 -25.59 8.12 37.77
C GLU A 377 -26.41 9.36 37.34
N ASN A 378 -25.76 10.40 36.80
CA ASN A 378 -26.40 11.64 36.40
C ASN A 378 -25.82 12.14 35.06
N GLU A 379 -26.65 12.70 34.18
CA GLU A 379 -26.16 13.37 32.98
C GLU A 379 -25.45 14.68 33.37
N PRO A 380 -24.14 14.85 33.07
CA PRO A 380 -23.41 16.04 33.47
C PRO A 380 -23.93 17.30 32.76
N PRO A 381 -24.03 18.44 33.45
CA PRO A 381 -24.52 19.68 32.85
C PRO A 381 -23.59 20.16 31.73
N VAL A 382 -24.09 21.00 30.83
CA VAL A 382 -23.21 21.78 29.93
C VAL A 382 -22.28 22.62 30.79
N MET A 383 -20.97 22.37 30.69
CA MET A 383 -19.97 22.97 31.57
C MET A 383 -18.64 23.16 30.87
N GLN A 384 -17.83 24.09 31.38
CA GLN A 384 -16.43 24.22 30.99
C GLN A 384 -15.57 23.43 31.99
N ILE A 385 -14.74 22.53 31.47
CA ILE A 385 -13.79 21.68 32.21
C ILE A 385 -12.36 22.25 32.14
N SER A 386 -11.46 21.75 32.99
CA SER A 386 -10.06 22.21 33.08
C SER A 386 -9.90 23.72 33.32
N LYS A 387 -10.84 24.35 34.04
CA LYS A 387 -10.84 25.81 34.31
C LYS A 387 -9.57 26.23 35.03
N GLY A 388 -8.83 27.18 34.45
CA GLY A 388 -7.59 27.70 35.04
C GLY A 388 -6.46 26.68 35.12
N ALA A 389 -6.53 25.59 34.34
CA ALA A 389 -5.51 24.53 34.33
C ALA A 389 -4.98 24.27 32.93
N VAL A 390 -3.68 23.95 32.84
CA VAL A 390 -3.04 23.43 31.63
C VAL A 390 -2.16 22.24 32.00
N ALA A 391 -2.60 21.05 31.63
CA ALA A 391 -1.75 19.86 31.62
C ALA A 391 -1.14 19.66 30.22
N ILE A 392 0.00 18.98 30.18
CA ILE A 392 0.71 18.61 28.95
C ILE A 392 0.88 17.09 28.88
N MET A 393 0.98 16.54 27.68
CA MET A 393 1.34 15.15 27.44
C MET A 393 2.35 15.05 26.30
N PHE A 394 3.40 14.27 26.52
CA PHE A 394 4.31 13.78 25.50
C PHE A 394 3.89 12.34 25.16
N GLU A 395 2.95 12.20 24.21
CA GLU A 395 2.56 10.88 23.69
C GLU A 395 3.63 10.43 22.68
N ASN A 396 4.09 9.17 22.73
CA ASN A 396 5.14 8.72 21.83
C ASN A 396 5.03 7.23 21.46
N SER A 397 5.44 6.89 20.24
CA SER A 397 5.34 5.53 19.69
C SER A 397 6.32 4.51 20.27
N ARG A 398 7.16 4.89 21.25
CA ARG A 398 8.23 4.06 21.80
C ARG A 398 7.95 3.67 23.26
N PRO A 399 8.43 2.50 23.72
CA PRO A 399 8.53 2.25 25.14
C PRO A 399 9.64 3.15 25.71
N PHE A 400 9.34 3.86 26.80
CA PHE A 400 10.35 4.56 27.57
C PHE A 400 11.09 3.60 28.50
N THR A 401 12.35 3.92 28.75
CA THR A 401 13.12 3.45 29.89
C THR A 401 13.28 4.60 30.88
N ILE A 402 13.23 4.30 32.18
CA ILE A 402 13.30 5.28 33.27
C ILE A 402 14.73 5.33 33.80
N THR A 403 15.28 6.52 34.06
CA THR A 403 16.65 6.68 34.57
C THR A 403 16.80 6.22 36.02
N ASP A 404 18.03 5.87 36.43
CA ASP A 404 18.38 5.67 37.85
C ASP A 404 17.90 6.86 38.73
N PHE A 405 18.08 8.10 38.25
CA PHE A 405 17.64 9.31 38.96
C PHE A 405 16.12 9.27 39.23
N ALA A 406 15.31 9.09 38.19
CA ALA A 406 13.85 9.07 38.31
C ALA A 406 13.33 7.80 38.99
N TRP A 407 14.09 6.71 39.01
CA TRP A 407 13.70 5.49 39.68
C TRP A 407 13.94 5.53 41.19
N ASN A 408 15.04 6.13 41.63
CA ASN A 408 15.50 6.10 43.02
C ASN A 408 15.11 7.36 43.84
N THR A 409 14.48 8.36 43.23
CA THR A 409 13.93 9.52 43.95
C THR A 409 12.76 9.15 44.86
N ASP A 410 12.70 9.78 46.03
CA ASP A 410 11.61 9.74 47.01
C ASP A 410 10.29 10.35 46.49
N LYS A 411 10.34 11.14 45.41
CA LYS A 411 9.15 11.67 44.73
C LYS A 411 8.36 10.60 43.99
N LYS A 412 8.99 9.47 43.62
CA LYS A 412 8.37 8.39 42.85
C LYS A 412 7.37 7.61 43.71
N HIS A 413 6.15 7.50 43.19
CA HIS A 413 5.12 6.60 43.69
C HIS A 413 4.49 5.82 42.52
N GLU A 414 3.82 4.72 42.84
CA GLU A 414 3.08 3.92 41.85
C GLU A 414 1.59 4.15 42.02
N HIS A 415 0.86 4.12 40.90
CA HIS A 415 -0.58 4.26 40.89
C HIS A 415 -1.24 3.06 41.60
N ASP A 416 -1.99 3.28 42.70
CA ASP A 416 -2.64 2.18 43.44
C ASP A 416 -3.82 1.60 42.63
N PRO A 417 -3.77 0.33 42.17
CA PRO A 417 -4.85 -0.27 41.39
C PRO A 417 -6.16 -0.40 42.18
N LYS A 418 -6.12 -0.28 43.52
CA LYS A 418 -7.31 -0.42 44.36
C LYS A 418 -8.43 0.59 44.06
N MET A 419 -8.14 1.71 43.40
CA MET A 419 -9.18 2.68 43.03
C MET A 419 -10.21 2.16 42.01
N TRP A 420 -9.93 1.01 41.38
CA TRP A 420 -10.85 0.29 40.50
C TRP A 420 -11.54 -0.92 41.16
N ASN A 421 -11.20 -1.26 42.42
CA ASN A 421 -11.78 -2.44 43.12
C ASN A 421 -13.31 -2.38 43.26
N ASN A 422 -13.88 -1.17 43.24
CA ASN A 422 -15.32 -0.95 43.40
C ASN A 422 -16.09 -0.99 42.06
N LEU A 423 -15.43 -1.18 40.91
CA LEU A 423 -16.10 -1.41 39.63
C LEU A 423 -16.90 -2.73 39.69
N VAL A 424 -18.23 -2.60 39.73
CA VAL A 424 -19.17 -3.72 39.79
C VAL A 424 -19.72 -4.08 38.42
N ASP A 425 -20.01 -5.36 38.21
CA ASP A 425 -20.70 -5.84 37.02
C ASP A 425 -22.16 -5.36 37.00
N SER A 426 -22.48 -4.47 36.06
CA SER A 426 -23.83 -3.92 35.83
C SER A 426 -24.58 -4.64 34.70
N ILE A 427 -24.07 -5.76 34.17
CA ILE A 427 -24.73 -6.52 33.10
C ILE A 427 -25.98 -7.21 33.66
N VAL A 428 -27.16 -6.69 33.32
CA VAL A 428 -28.44 -7.36 33.58
C VAL A 428 -28.62 -8.51 32.57
N PRO A 429 -28.65 -9.78 32.99
CA PRO A 429 -28.82 -10.89 32.05
C PRO A 429 -30.24 -10.87 31.47
N LEU A 430 -30.34 -10.72 30.15
CA LEU A 430 -31.62 -10.76 29.42
C LEU A 430 -32.33 -12.10 29.67
N ARG A 431 -33.43 -12.05 30.46
CA ARG A 431 -34.33 -13.20 30.62
C ARG A 431 -34.90 -13.60 29.25
N THR A 432 -34.94 -14.89 29.01
CA THR A 432 -35.32 -15.51 27.73
C THR A 432 -36.72 -15.12 27.25
N SER A 433 -36.77 -14.33 26.17
CA SER A 433 -37.90 -14.27 25.24
C SER A 433 -37.36 -14.39 23.80
N PHE A 434 -36.86 -15.59 23.46
CA PHE A 434 -36.11 -15.84 22.22
C PHE A 434 -36.68 -17.01 21.38
N VAL A 435 -38.00 -16.99 21.14
CA VAL A 435 -38.64 -17.77 20.07
C VAL A 435 -39.76 -16.92 19.44
N THR A 436 -39.77 -16.84 18.11
CA THR A 436 -40.73 -16.19 17.16
C THR A 436 -40.37 -14.82 16.58
N SER A 437 -39.46 -14.80 15.60
CA SER A 437 -39.51 -13.89 14.42
C SER A 437 -38.52 -14.23 13.29
N VAL A 438 -37.87 -15.40 13.29
CA VAL A 438 -37.24 -15.96 12.07
C VAL A 438 -38.34 -16.52 11.17
N ALA A 439 -39.00 -15.63 10.42
CA ALA A 439 -40.10 -15.96 9.52
C ALA A 439 -40.05 -15.15 8.20
N MET A 440 -38.84 -15.00 7.62
CA MET A 440 -38.66 -14.38 6.29
C MET A 440 -37.54 -14.99 5.43
N TRP A 441 -36.99 -16.16 5.81
CA TRP A 441 -35.91 -16.85 5.08
C TRP A 441 -36.20 -18.33 4.75
N ASP A 442 -37.48 -18.75 4.75
CA ASP A 442 -37.89 -20.12 4.38
C ASP A 442 -38.97 -20.15 3.27
N LEU A 443 -38.84 -19.24 2.30
CA LEU A 443 -39.79 -19.06 1.17
C LEU A 443 -39.12 -19.15 -0.21
N GLY A 444 -37.86 -19.57 -0.28
CA GLY A 444 -37.13 -19.84 -1.54
C GLY A 444 -36.94 -21.32 -1.88
N ALA A 445 -37.07 -22.23 -0.89
CA ALA A 445 -36.71 -23.64 -1.03
C ALA A 445 -37.86 -24.58 -1.44
N LYS A 446 -39.10 -24.07 -1.62
CA LYS A 446 -40.32 -24.86 -1.89
C LYS A 446 -41.05 -24.45 -3.17
N CYS A 447 -40.34 -24.30 -4.28
CA CYS A 447 -40.97 -24.05 -5.59
C CYS A 447 -40.47 -24.96 -6.74
N TRP A 448 -39.62 -25.95 -6.46
CA TRP A 448 -38.99 -26.83 -7.48
C TRP A 448 -39.22 -28.34 -7.24
N ALA A 449 -40.40 -28.71 -6.73
CA ALA A 449 -40.76 -30.11 -6.48
C ALA A 449 -42.26 -30.43 -6.64
N SER A 450 -42.87 -30.12 -7.81
CA SER A 450 -44.20 -30.64 -8.16
C SER A 450 -44.60 -30.44 -9.64
N ALA A 451 -44.34 -31.44 -10.50
CA ALA A 451 -45.09 -31.74 -11.73
C ALA A 451 -44.73 -33.16 -12.20
N PRO A 452 -45.67 -33.96 -12.76
CA PRO A 452 -45.68 -35.40 -12.50
C PRO A 452 -44.97 -36.27 -13.55
N ALA A 453 -44.49 -37.43 -13.10
CA ALA A 453 -44.18 -38.56 -13.97
C ALA A 453 -45.48 -39.30 -14.33
N ALA A 454 -45.60 -39.75 -15.58
CA ALA A 454 -46.65 -40.66 -16.01
C ALA A 454 -46.27 -42.12 -15.72
N GLU A 455 -47.28 -42.94 -15.47
CA GLU A 455 -47.17 -44.34 -15.04
C GLU A 455 -46.59 -45.26 -16.12
N HIS A 456 -45.99 -46.38 -15.69
CA HIS A 456 -46.41 -47.68 -16.23
C HIS A 456 -46.09 -48.84 -15.26
N ASP A 457 -47.08 -49.72 -15.09
CA ASP A 457 -47.07 -50.93 -14.26
C ASP A 457 -46.16 -52.06 -14.77
N GLY A 458 -45.90 -53.05 -13.90
CA GLY A 458 -45.92 -54.45 -14.36
C GLY A 458 -44.70 -55.36 -14.09
N THR A 459 -44.45 -55.71 -12.82
CA THR A 459 -44.03 -57.06 -12.30
C THR A 459 -42.85 -57.90 -12.88
N PRO A 460 -42.24 -58.83 -12.11
CA PRO A 460 -40.87 -59.29 -12.40
C PRO A 460 -40.69 -60.80 -12.77
N HIS A 461 -39.80 -61.08 -13.74
CA HIS A 461 -38.99 -62.31 -13.96
C HIS A 461 -37.98 -62.07 -15.12
N GLY A 462 -36.92 -62.85 -15.39
CA GLY A 462 -36.31 -63.95 -14.63
C GLY A 462 -35.33 -64.83 -15.48
N GLN A 463 -34.08 -64.99 -15.02
CA GLN A 463 -33.00 -65.91 -15.51
C GLN A 463 -32.39 -65.76 -16.94
N SER A 464 -31.04 -65.85 -16.95
CA SER A 464 -30.11 -66.55 -17.89
C SER A 464 -29.97 -66.27 -19.41
N SER A 465 -28.69 -66.39 -19.83
CA SER A 465 -28.11 -66.98 -21.06
C SER A 465 -28.14 -66.26 -22.43
N ASP A 466 -26.91 -66.04 -22.91
CA ASP A 466 -26.39 -66.25 -24.29
C ASP A 466 -26.88 -65.39 -25.49
N ALA A 467 -26.01 -65.37 -26.51
CA ALA A 467 -26.04 -64.51 -27.71
C ALA A 467 -26.39 -65.35 -28.97
N PRO A 468 -26.24 -64.84 -30.21
CA PRO A 468 -26.38 -63.48 -30.76
C PRO A 468 -27.52 -63.43 -31.83
N ASP A 469 -27.75 -62.30 -32.52
CA ASP A 469 -27.52 -62.15 -33.99
C ASP A 469 -28.12 -60.84 -34.61
N GLU A 470 -27.69 -60.59 -35.84
CA GLU A 470 -27.83 -59.48 -36.80
C GLU A 470 -29.17 -58.76 -37.13
N ARG A 471 -28.97 -57.60 -37.81
CA ARG A 471 -29.85 -56.88 -38.77
C ARG A 471 -31.12 -56.20 -38.20
N GLY A 472 -31.37 -54.89 -38.41
CA GLY A 472 -30.59 -53.82 -39.03
C GLY A 472 -31.50 -52.80 -39.73
N GLU A 473 -31.33 -51.50 -39.49
CA GLU A 473 -32.06 -50.46 -40.24
C GLU A 473 -31.25 -49.17 -40.47
N LYS A 474 -31.59 -48.45 -41.55
CA LYS A 474 -30.72 -47.50 -42.26
C LYS A 474 -30.75 -46.09 -41.66
N THR A 475 -29.59 -45.45 -41.54
CA THR A 475 -29.45 -43.99 -41.72
C THR A 475 -28.24 -43.67 -42.62
N MET A 476 -28.35 -42.59 -43.39
CA MET A 476 -27.41 -42.22 -44.46
C MET A 476 -26.10 -41.61 -43.93
N PRO A 477 -25.00 -41.68 -44.69
CA PRO A 477 -23.67 -41.33 -44.17
C PRO A 477 -23.48 -39.81 -44.04
N VAL A 478 -22.91 -39.40 -42.91
CA VAL A 478 -22.18 -38.14 -42.79
C VAL A 478 -20.71 -38.50 -42.66
N GLU A 479 -19.89 -37.98 -43.57
CA GLU A 479 -18.45 -38.27 -43.63
C GLU A 479 -17.73 -37.80 -42.36
N ASN A 480 -17.36 -38.74 -41.50
CA ASN A 480 -16.37 -38.56 -40.45
C ASN A 480 -15.02 -39.15 -40.90
N THR A 481 -14.48 -38.60 -41.99
CA THR A 481 -13.05 -38.72 -42.26
C THR A 481 -12.31 -37.73 -41.35
N PHE A 482 -11.56 -38.25 -40.37
CA PHE A 482 -10.17 -37.89 -40.04
C PHE A 482 -9.75 -38.45 -38.68
N PHE A 483 -8.96 -39.54 -38.74
CA PHE A 483 -8.06 -40.08 -37.71
C PHE A 483 -8.62 -40.36 -36.30
N HIS A 484 -9.29 -41.50 -36.16
CA HIS A 484 -8.98 -42.41 -35.05
C HIS A 484 -8.09 -43.53 -35.58
N SER A 485 -6.80 -43.49 -35.23
CA SER A 485 -5.89 -44.64 -35.33
C SER A 485 -5.61 -45.16 -33.93
N ASP A 486 -6.39 -46.14 -33.47
CA ASP A 486 -5.88 -47.10 -32.50
C ASP A 486 -4.87 -47.98 -33.25
N ASP A 487 -3.60 -47.56 -33.25
CA ASP A 487 -2.54 -48.43 -33.73
C ASP A 487 -1.21 -48.14 -33.02
N SER A 488 -0.64 -49.19 -32.45
CA SER A 488 0.70 -49.18 -31.85
C SER A 488 1.75 -49.17 -32.96
N SER A 489 2.13 -47.97 -33.41
CA SER A 489 3.28 -47.78 -34.29
C SER A 489 4.54 -47.49 -33.47
N GLU A 490 5.51 -48.40 -33.55
CA GLU A 490 6.87 -48.17 -33.08
C GLU A 490 7.60 -47.14 -33.97
N ASP A 491 8.58 -46.46 -33.38
CA ASP A 491 9.59 -45.59 -33.99
C ASP A 491 9.20 -44.56 -35.07
N GLY A 492 9.03 -43.30 -34.62
CA GLY A 492 9.44 -42.14 -35.42
C GLY A 492 8.90 -40.78 -34.98
N SER A 493 7.63 -40.71 -34.56
CA SER A 493 6.85 -39.45 -34.60
C SER A 493 6.77 -38.64 -33.30
N VAL A 494 6.83 -39.28 -32.13
CA VAL A 494 6.59 -38.59 -30.84
C VAL A 494 7.83 -37.81 -30.38
N GLN A 495 7.64 -36.53 -30.06
CA GLN A 495 8.69 -35.60 -29.63
C GLN A 495 9.42 -36.06 -28.35
N ASN A 496 10.72 -35.80 -28.28
CA ASN A 496 11.58 -36.30 -27.19
C ASN A 496 11.21 -35.79 -25.79
N GLY A 497 10.76 -34.54 -25.67
CA GLY A 497 10.32 -33.97 -24.38
C GLY A 497 9.01 -34.58 -23.87
N VAL A 498 8.11 -34.95 -24.78
CA VAL A 498 6.86 -35.68 -24.47
C VAL A 498 7.20 -37.11 -24.05
N ARG A 499 8.04 -37.82 -24.82
CA ARG A 499 8.55 -39.17 -24.47
C ARG A 499 9.22 -39.19 -23.09
N GLU A 500 10.05 -38.17 -22.80
CA GLU A 500 10.68 -38.02 -21.50
C GLU A 500 9.65 -37.84 -20.38
N VAL A 501 8.61 -37.02 -20.57
CA VAL A 501 7.58 -36.84 -19.53
C VAL A 501 6.78 -38.12 -19.32
N GLU A 502 6.37 -38.84 -20.37
CA GLU A 502 5.63 -40.11 -20.24
C GLU A 502 6.45 -41.18 -19.50
N ALA A 503 7.77 -41.25 -19.74
CA ALA A 503 8.69 -42.13 -19.03
C ALA A 503 8.90 -41.71 -17.56
N VAL A 504 8.81 -40.42 -17.24
CA VAL A 504 8.97 -39.87 -15.89
C VAL A 504 7.69 -40.02 -15.05
N THR A 505 6.51 -39.69 -15.60
CA THR A 505 5.23 -39.79 -14.90
C THR A 505 4.79 -41.24 -14.68
N SER A 506 5.14 -42.16 -15.59
CA SER A 506 4.95 -43.60 -15.36
C SER A 506 5.82 -44.17 -14.24
N ALA A 507 6.96 -43.53 -13.91
CA ALA A 507 7.83 -43.90 -12.80
C ALA A 507 7.44 -43.26 -11.45
N TRP A 508 6.45 -42.36 -11.42
CA TRP A 508 6.03 -41.67 -10.20
C TRP A 508 5.29 -42.59 -9.22
N ASP A 509 5.72 -42.54 -7.96
CA ASP A 509 4.93 -43.03 -6.83
C ASP A 509 4.02 -41.91 -6.30
N THR A 510 3.03 -42.28 -5.47
CA THR A 510 2.07 -41.34 -4.90
C THR A 510 2.75 -40.22 -4.10
N LYS A 511 3.90 -40.50 -3.46
CA LYS A 511 4.68 -39.50 -2.71
C LYS A 511 5.29 -38.46 -3.66
N SER A 512 5.88 -38.89 -4.76
CA SER A 512 6.43 -38.01 -5.80
C SER A 512 5.35 -37.12 -6.41
N LEU A 513 4.17 -37.67 -6.72
CA LEU A 513 3.03 -36.91 -7.27
C LEU A 513 2.54 -35.83 -6.28
N ILE A 514 2.38 -36.17 -5.00
CA ILE A 514 1.98 -35.21 -3.94
C ILE A 514 3.03 -34.11 -3.78
N LEU A 515 4.32 -34.45 -3.75
CA LEU A 515 5.40 -33.46 -3.62
C LEU A 515 5.47 -32.51 -4.82
N VAL A 516 5.27 -32.99 -6.05
CA VAL A 516 5.22 -32.11 -7.23
C VAL A 516 4.06 -31.11 -7.11
N PHE A 517 2.85 -31.55 -6.77
CA PHE A 517 1.72 -30.63 -6.60
C PHE A 517 1.90 -29.67 -5.42
N PHE A 518 2.49 -30.11 -4.31
CA PHE A 518 2.82 -29.25 -3.19
C PHE A 518 3.80 -28.13 -3.59
N PHE A 519 4.91 -28.45 -4.27
CA PHE A 519 5.84 -27.41 -4.71
C PHE A 519 5.30 -26.54 -5.84
N ILE A 520 4.43 -27.06 -6.71
CA ILE A 520 3.65 -26.25 -7.66
C ILE A 520 2.76 -25.23 -6.92
N TYR A 521 2.12 -25.64 -5.81
CA TYR A 521 1.32 -24.75 -4.97
C TYR A 521 2.18 -23.66 -4.31
N VAL A 522 3.36 -24.02 -3.80
CA VAL A 522 4.34 -23.05 -3.27
C VAL A 522 4.77 -22.06 -4.35
N ILE A 523 5.06 -22.53 -5.57
CA ILE A 523 5.40 -21.65 -6.70
C ILE A 523 4.27 -20.66 -7.01
N TYR A 524 3.04 -21.16 -7.14
CA TYR A 524 1.88 -20.29 -7.37
C TYR A 524 1.66 -19.28 -6.23
N THR A 525 1.98 -19.64 -4.99
CA THR A 525 1.88 -18.75 -3.82
C THR A 525 2.92 -17.63 -3.87
N VAL A 526 4.17 -17.96 -4.19
CA VAL A 526 5.24 -16.95 -4.34
C VAL A 526 4.97 -16.06 -5.55
N ASP A 527 4.57 -16.63 -6.69
CA ASP A 527 4.23 -15.90 -7.92
C ASP A 527 3.03 -14.97 -7.72
N SER A 528 1.96 -15.41 -7.03
CA SER A 528 0.77 -14.58 -6.78
C SER A 528 1.07 -13.43 -5.80
N MET A 529 1.87 -13.69 -4.77
CA MET A 529 2.36 -12.68 -3.85
C MET A 529 3.22 -11.65 -4.60
N HIS A 530 4.24 -12.12 -5.33
CA HIS A 530 5.16 -11.29 -6.10
C HIS A 530 4.46 -10.41 -7.14
N SER A 531 3.58 -11.00 -7.96
CA SER A 531 2.85 -10.30 -9.02
C SER A 531 1.94 -9.18 -8.47
N THR A 532 1.30 -9.45 -7.33
CA THR A 532 0.45 -8.45 -6.65
C THR A 532 1.31 -7.31 -6.10
N MET A 533 2.42 -7.61 -5.42
CA MET A 533 3.36 -6.61 -4.88
C MET A 533 4.04 -5.79 -6.00
N SER A 534 4.43 -6.42 -7.10
CA SER A 534 5.02 -5.78 -8.29
C SER A 534 4.12 -4.73 -8.92
N THR A 535 2.80 -4.96 -8.87
CA THR A 535 1.81 -4.00 -9.38
C THR A 535 1.82 -2.73 -8.54
N ALA A 536 2.00 -2.84 -7.21
CA ALA A 536 2.19 -1.68 -6.34
C ALA A 536 3.57 -1.02 -6.61
N PHE A 537 4.66 -1.79 -6.56
CA PHE A 537 6.02 -1.28 -6.75
C PHE A 537 6.19 -0.52 -8.08
N SER A 538 5.60 -1.00 -9.18
CA SER A 538 5.74 -0.39 -10.50
C SER A 538 5.34 1.09 -10.55
N ALA A 539 4.36 1.51 -9.74
CA ALA A 539 3.93 2.90 -9.66
C ALA A 539 4.94 3.81 -8.93
N TYR A 540 5.70 3.26 -7.98
CA TYR A 540 6.79 3.98 -7.30
C TYR A 540 8.03 4.04 -8.19
N VAL A 541 8.40 2.94 -8.86
CA VAL A 541 9.55 2.90 -9.79
C VAL A 541 9.46 3.98 -10.86
N THR A 542 8.30 4.16 -11.51
CA THR A 542 8.16 5.17 -12.57
C THR A 542 7.96 6.59 -12.03
N SER A 543 7.56 6.74 -10.77
CA SER A 543 7.50 8.03 -10.06
C SER A 543 8.88 8.51 -9.61
N ASP A 544 9.72 7.63 -9.06
CA ASP A 544 11.13 7.90 -8.70
C ASP A 544 11.93 8.42 -9.92
N PHE A 545 11.59 7.96 -11.12
CA PHE A 545 12.20 8.40 -12.37
C PHE A 545 11.45 9.56 -13.06
N SER A 546 10.48 10.20 -12.39
CA SER A 546 9.68 11.34 -12.90
C SER A 546 8.96 11.09 -14.23
N LEU A 547 8.63 9.83 -14.54
CA LEU A 547 8.16 9.37 -15.85
C LEU A 547 6.96 8.41 -15.71
N HIS A 548 6.04 8.72 -14.80
CA HIS A 548 4.87 7.90 -14.47
C HIS A 548 4.03 7.49 -15.70
N SER A 549 3.96 8.35 -16.72
CA SER A 549 3.28 8.09 -18.00
C SER A 549 3.84 6.91 -18.81
N LEU A 550 5.14 6.60 -18.70
CA LEU A 550 5.78 5.50 -19.44
C LEU A 550 5.45 4.11 -18.86
N THR A 551 4.75 4.03 -17.73
CA THR A 551 4.27 2.76 -17.14
C THR A 551 3.43 1.96 -18.15
N ALA A 552 2.55 2.62 -18.90
CA ALA A 552 1.73 1.96 -19.93
C ALA A 552 2.58 1.49 -21.13
N THR A 553 3.52 2.31 -21.59
CA THR A 553 4.41 2.02 -22.72
C THR A 553 5.29 0.80 -22.47
N THR A 554 5.88 0.71 -21.27
CA THR A 554 6.72 -0.44 -20.86
C THR A 554 5.90 -1.72 -20.65
N GLY A 555 4.69 -1.59 -20.10
CA GLY A 555 3.75 -2.70 -19.92
C GLY A 555 3.27 -3.31 -21.25
N ILE A 556 2.98 -2.50 -22.27
CA ILE A 556 2.55 -2.98 -23.61
C ILE A 556 3.65 -3.87 -24.23
N LEU A 557 4.89 -3.36 -24.30
CA LEU A 557 6.02 -4.08 -24.90
C LEU A 557 6.29 -5.42 -24.19
N SER A 558 6.30 -5.39 -22.85
CA SER A 558 6.60 -6.56 -22.03
C SER A 558 5.48 -7.61 -22.06
N SER A 559 4.22 -7.17 -22.14
CA SER A 559 3.06 -8.07 -22.31
C SER A 559 3.07 -8.79 -23.66
N ILE A 560 3.48 -8.11 -24.73
CA ILE A 560 3.63 -8.71 -26.07
C ILE A 560 4.75 -9.75 -26.05
N LEU A 561 5.95 -9.39 -25.57
CA LEU A 561 7.12 -10.27 -25.56
C LEU A 561 6.95 -11.48 -24.61
N GLY A 562 6.52 -11.24 -23.37
CA GLY A 562 6.20 -12.31 -22.41
C GLY A 562 4.99 -13.15 -22.83
N GLY A 563 4.08 -12.59 -23.62
CA GLY A 563 2.94 -13.30 -24.19
C GLY A 563 3.32 -14.30 -25.28
N LEU A 564 4.10 -13.82 -26.25
CA LEU A 564 4.45 -14.53 -27.48
C LEU A 564 5.62 -15.51 -27.30
N SER A 565 6.51 -15.26 -26.34
CA SER A 565 7.62 -16.18 -25.98
C SER A 565 7.16 -17.59 -25.60
N ARG A 566 5.91 -17.77 -25.17
CA ARG A 566 5.31 -19.09 -24.88
C ARG A 566 5.30 -20.03 -26.08
N LEU A 567 5.17 -19.52 -27.31
CA LEU A 567 5.18 -20.35 -28.53
C LEU A 567 6.56 -20.96 -28.81
N PRO A 568 7.68 -20.19 -28.87
CA PRO A 568 9.03 -20.74 -28.83
C PRO A 568 9.27 -21.67 -27.64
N LEU A 569 8.80 -21.29 -26.45
CA LEU A 569 8.97 -22.08 -25.24
C LEU A 569 8.30 -23.46 -25.31
N SER A 570 7.13 -23.56 -25.95
CA SER A 570 6.47 -24.86 -26.22
C SER A 570 7.39 -25.80 -26.99
N LYS A 571 7.98 -25.31 -28.09
CA LYS A 571 8.97 -26.05 -28.88
C LYS A 571 10.21 -26.41 -28.05
N ILE A 572 10.68 -25.54 -27.14
CA ILE A 572 11.81 -25.84 -26.24
C ILE A 572 11.46 -27.02 -25.32
N ILE A 573 10.34 -26.98 -24.60
CA ILE A 573 10.00 -28.05 -23.65
C ILE A 573 9.68 -29.39 -24.33
N ASP A 574 9.27 -29.36 -25.59
CA ASP A 574 9.02 -30.55 -26.40
C ASP A 574 10.30 -31.14 -27.05
N VAL A 575 11.37 -30.35 -27.20
CA VAL A 575 12.66 -30.82 -27.76
C VAL A 575 13.73 -31.09 -26.69
N TRP A 576 13.79 -30.26 -25.64
CA TRP A 576 14.78 -30.38 -24.55
C TRP A 576 14.25 -31.14 -23.34
N GLY A 577 12.98 -30.93 -23.00
CA GLY A 577 12.35 -31.45 -21.79
C GLY A 577 11.76 -30.33 -20.92
N ARG A 578 10.71 -30.69 -20.16
CA ARG A 578 9.94 -29.74 -19.34
C ARG A 578 10.78 -29.18 -18.17
N ARG A 579 11.72 -29.96 -17.64
CA ARG A 579 12.67 -29.51 -16.58
C ARG A 579 13.70 -28.49 -17.10
N GLU A 580 14.21 -28.67 -18.33
CA GLU A 580 15.18 -27.75 -18.94
C GLU A 580 14.52 -26.40 -19.21
N GLY A 581 13.33 -26.38 -19.83
CA GLY A 581 12.58 -25.13 -20.03
C GLY A 581 12.23 -24.45 -18.71
N PHE A 582 11.84 -25.19 -17.67
CA PHE A 582 11.55 -24.63 -16.35
C PHE A 582 12.77 -23.93 -15.74
N ALA A 583 13.95 -24.56 -15.81
CA ALA A 583 15.20 -23.95 -15.34
C ALA A 583 15.56 -22.67 -16.12
N VAL A 584 15.36 -22.65 -17.45
CA VAL A 584 15.61 -21.46 -18.26
C VAL A 584 14.64 -20.34 -17.88
N MET A 585 13.34 -20.61 -17.73
CA MET A 585 12.36 -19.58 -17.34
C MET A 585 12.58 -19.06 -15.91
N ALA A 586 12.97 -19.92 -14.97
CA ALA A 586 13.39 -19.49 -13.63
C ALA A 586 14.62 -18.57 -13.67
N CYS A 587 15.58 -18.82 -14.58
CA CYS A 587 16.71 -17.93 -14.81
C CYS A 587 16.26 -16.58 -15.39
N PHE A 588 15.43 -16.56 -16.44
CA PHE A 588 14.87 -15.32 -17.01
C PHE A 588 14.12 -14.49 -15.95
N LEU A 589 13.28 -15.14 -15.14
CA LEU A 589 12.55 -14.47 -14.05
C LEU A 589 13.53 -13.86 -13.03
N THR A 590 14.49 -14.65 -12.56
CA THR A 590 15.50 -14.21 -11.58
C THR A 590 16.33 -13.04 -12.11
N VAL A 591 16.81 -13.10 -13.35
CA VAL A 591 17.56 -12.01 -14.01
C VAL A 591 16.69 -10.75 -14.12
N GLY A 592 15.42 -10.89 -14.52
CA GLY A 592 14.47 -9.78 -14.54
C GLY A 592 14.32 -9.10 -13.18
N LEU A 593 14.18 -9.88 -12.10
CA LEU A 593 14.05 -9.38 -10.73
C LEU A 593 15.34 -8.70 -10.23
N VAL A 594 16.52 -9.25 -10.53
CA VAL A 594 17.81 -8.60 -10.22
C VAL A 594 17.95 -7.27 -10.98
N MET A 595 17.59 -7.25 -12.27
CA MET A 595 17.62 -6.03 -13.08
C MET A 595 16.60 -4.98 -12.60
N MET A 596 15.42 -5.40 -12.12
CA MET A 596 14.45 -4.51 -11.48
C MET A 596 15.01 -3.92 -10.18
N ALA A 597 15.54 -4.76 -9.28
CA ALA A 597 16.12 -4.32 -8.00
C ALA A 597 17.29 -3.34 -8.20
N GLY A 598 18.10 -3.54 -9.24
CA GLY A 598 19.29 -2.73 -9.54
C GLY A 598 19.07 -1.57 -10.53
N CYS A 599 17.85 -1.27 -10.98
CA CYS A 599 17.66 -0.22 -11.99
C CYS A 599 17.79 1.20 -11.43
N ASN A 600 18.38 2.08 -12.24
CA ASN A 600 18.58 3.51 -11.94
C ASN A 600 17.97 4.43 -13.01
N ASN A 601 17.23 3.87 -13.98
CA ASN A 601 16.51 4.59 -15.03
C ASN A 601 15.39 3.73 -15.63
N VAL A 602 14.49 4.37 -16.38
CA VAL A 602 13.29 3.72 -16.97
C VAL A 602 13.67 2.73 -18.06
N GLU A 603 14.73 2.98 -18.83
CA GLU A 603 15.19 2.12 -19.92
C GLU A 603 15.65 0.76 -19.39
N THR A 604 16.41 0.75 -18.30
CA THR A 604 16.83 -0.47 -17.61
C THR A 604 15.64 -1.20 -17.00
N TYR A 605 14.68 -0.46 -16.42
CA TYR A 605 13.45 -1.07 -15.89
C TYR A 605 12.57 -1.68 -17.00
N ALA A 606 12.47 -1.02 -18.16
CA ALA A 606 11.75 -1.52 -19.33
C ALA A 606 12.40 -2.80 -19.88
N ALA A 607 13.72 -2.83 -19.97
CA ALA A 607 14.46 -4.04 -20.32
C ALA A 607 14.25 -5.15 -19.27
N ALA A 608 14.30 -4.82 -17.98
CA ALA A 608 14.08 -5.76 -16.88
C ALA A 608 12.67 -6.38 -16.92
N GLN A 609 11.63 -5.59 -17.25
CA GLN A 609 10.28 -6.09 -17.45
C GLN A 609 10.20 -7.14 -18.56
N VAL A 610 10.97 -7.04 -19.64
CA VAL A 610 10.99 -8.07 -20.69
C VAL A 610 11.51 -9.41 -20.15
N PHE A 611 12.63 -9.42 -19.43
CA PHE A 611 13.17 -10.64 -18.80
C PHE A 611 12.19 -11.21 -17.76
N TYR A 612 11.66 -10.34 -16.89
CA TYR A 612 10.66 -10.70 -15.89
C TYR A 612 9.43 -11.35 -16.51
N TRP A 613 8.78 -10.70 -17.47
CA TRP A 613 7.55 -11.19 -18.06
C TRP A 613 7.75 -12.48 -18.85
N ILE A 614 8.86 -12.63 -19.60
CA ILE A 614 9.20 -13.91 -20.26
C ILE A 614 9.38 -15.04 -19.23
N GLY A 615 10.08 -14.78 -18.12
CA GLY A 615 10.29 -15.78 -17.07
C GLY A 615 9.00 -16.15 -16.32
N TYR A 616 8.26 -15.15 -15.86
CA TYR A 616 7.01 -15.31 -15.09
C TYR A 616 5.93 -16.02 -15.90
N THR A 617 5.65 -15.57 -17.13
CA THR A 617 4.64 -16.23 -17.99
C THR A 617 5.10 -17.60 -18.45
N GLY A 618 6.42 -17.81 -18.59
CA GLY A 618 7.03 -19.07 -18.95
C GLY A 618 6.94 -20.10 -17.84
N ILE A 619 7.18 -19.73 -16.57
CA ILE A 619 6.97 -20.60 -15.41
C ILE A 619 5.50 -21.02 -15.33
N GLN A 620 4.56 -20.06 -15.33
CA GLN A 620 3.12 -20.37 -15.26
C GLN A 620 2.66 -21.27 -16.41
N TYR A 621 3.16 -21.02 -17.62
CA TYR A 621 2.89 -21.87 -18.78
C TYR A 621 3.43 -23.29 -18.61
N ILE A 622 4.69 -23.46 -18.20
CA ILE A 622 5.29 -24.78 -18.03
C ILE A 622 4.61 -25.55 -16.89
N VAL A 623 4.26 -24.88 -15.79
CA VAL A 623 3.52 -25.51 -14.69
C VAL A 623 2.12 -25.95 -15.15
N ALA A 624 1.43 -25.16 -15.99
CA ALA A 624 0.18 -25.60 -16.61
C ALA A 624 0.37 -26.86 -17.48
N VAL A 625 1.43 -26.93 -18.30
CA VAL A 625 1.77 -28.15 -19.06
C VAL A 625 2.06 -29.32 -18.12
N MET A 626 2.85 -29.13 -17.06
CA MET A 626 3.13 -30.17 -16.05
C MET A 626 1.87 -30.66 -15.33
N ILE A 627 0.93 -29.77 -15.01
CA ILE A 627 -0.39 -30.14 -14.48
C ILE A 627 -1.12 -31.00 -15.51
N ALA A 628 -1.13 -30.61 -16.79
CA ALA A 628 -1.79 -31.37 -17.84
C ALA A 628 -1.16 -32.76 -18.08
N ASP A 629 0.17 -32.88 -18.00
CA ASP A 629 0.92 -34.15 -18.06
C ASP A 629 0.58 -35.07 -16.87
N ALA A 630 0.38 -34.49 -15.68
CA ALA A 630 0.17 -35.20 -14.41
C ALA A 630 -1.30 -35.56 -14.09
N THR A 631 -2.26 -35.08 -14.88
CA THR A 631 -3.70 -35.16 -14.58
C THR A 631 -4.52 -35.68 -15.75
N SER A 632 -5.54 -36.48 -15.45
CA SER A 632 -6.53 -36.92 -16.42
C SER A 632 -7.37 -35.74 -16.93
N LEU A 633 -7.73 -35.74 -18.23
CA LEU A 633 -8.47 -34.63 -18.86
C LEU A 633 -9.76 -34.25 -18.09
N ARG A 634 -10.42 -35.26 -17.49
CA ARG A 634 -11.62 -35.10 -16.64
C ARG A 634 -11.37 -34.29 -15.35
N ASN A 635 -10.18 -34.37 -14.77
CA ASN A 635 -9.87 -33.83 -13.44
C ASN A 635 -9.03 -32.54 -13.48
N ARG A 636 -8.41 -32.20 -14.62
CA ARG A 636 -7.51 -31.03 -14.74
C ARG A 636 -8.14 -29.73 -14.25
N GLY A 637 -9.41 -29.47 -14.59
CA GLY A 637 -10.11 -28.24 -14.21
C GLY A 637 -10.16 -28.04 -12.68
N ILE A 638 -10.28 -29.12 -11.92
CA ILE A 638 -10.23 -29.09 -10.45
C ILE A 638 -8.81 -28.74 -9.99
N VAL A 639 -7.78 -29.37 -10.56
CA VAL A 639 -6.39 -29.14 -10.17
C VAL A 639 -5.95 -27.71 -10.52
N TYR A 640 -6.35 -27.17 -11.67
CA TYR A 640 -6.16 -25.75 -12.00
C TYR A 640 -6.85 -24.82 -10.99
N GLY A 641 -8.09 -25.13 -10.59
CA GLY A 641 -8.78 -24.38 -9.54
C GLY A 641 -8.09 -24.46 -8.17
N ILE A 642 -7.60 -25.64 -7.76
CA ILE A 642 -6.88 -25.80 -6.49
C ILE A 642 -5.56 -25.02 -6.52
N VAL A 643 -4.78 -25.14 -7.60
CA VAL A 643 -3.49 -24.45 -7.75
C VAL A 643 -3.64 -22.93 -7.85
N SER A 644 -4.83 -22.40 -8.24
CA SER A 644 -5.11 -20.96 -8.18
C SER A 644 -5.59 -20.45 -6.82
N THR A 645 -5.86 -21.31 -5.83
CA THR A 645 -6.29 -20.84 -4.48
C THR A 645 -5.28 -19.98 -3.69
N PRO A 646 -3.95 -19.96 -3.95
CA PRO A 646 -3.07 -19.03 -3.25
C PRO A 646 -3.49 -17.56 -3.36
N TYR A 647 -4.05 -17.17 -4.51
CA TYR A 647 -4.61 -15.82 -4.71
C TYR A 647 -5.69 -15.45 -3.68
N LEU A 648 -6.36 -16.41 -3.03
CA LEU A 648 -7.37 -16.16 -2.01
C LEU A 648 -6.80 -15.56 -0.72
N PHE A 649 -5.53 -15.84 -0.39
CA PHE A 649 -4.88 -15.26 0.79
C PHE A 649 -3.76 -14.28 0.42
N THR A 650 -3.01 -14.50 -0.67
CA THR A 650 -1.96 -13.55 -1.09
C THR A 650 -2.54 -12.20 -1.50
N THR A 651 -3.78 -12.14 -1.97
CA THR A 651 -4.48 -10.86 -2.24
C THR A 651 -4.55 -9.97 -0.99
N PHE A 652 -4.74 -10.56 0.20
CA PHE A 652 -4.81 -9.83 1.46
C PHE A 652 -3.43 -9.60 2.08
N ALA A 653 -2.49 -10.55 1.92
CA ALA A 653 -1.14 -10.44 2.49
C ALA A 653 -0.19 -9.55 1.67
N ALA A 654 -0.36 -9.50 0.34
CA ALA A 654 0.54 -8.76 -0.56
C ALA A 654 0.48 -7.24 -0.39
N GLY A 655 -0.68 -6.69 -0.03
CA GLY A 655 -0.83 -5.25 0.24
C GLY A 655 0.06 -4.79 1.40
N PRO A 656 -0.18 -5.29 2.62
CA PRO A 656 0.68 -5.00 3.78
C PRO A 656 2.15 -5.35 3.56
N ALA A 657 2.46 -6.46 2.89
CA ALA A 657 3.84 -6.80 2.54
C ALA A 657 4.48 -5.75 1.61
N ALA A 658 3.80 -5.30 0.57
CA ALA A 658 4.29 -4.24 -0.31
C ALA A 658 4.48 -2.93 0.44
N THR A 659 3.54 -2.54 1.30
CA THR A 659 3.65 -1.36 2.18
C THR A 659 4.89 -1.44 3.07
N ASN A 660 5.13 -2.58 3.73
CA ASN A 660 6.30 -2.77 4.58
C ASN A 660 7.62 -2.70 3.78
N PHE A 661 7.64 -3.18 2.53
CA PHE A 661 8.81 -2.99 1.65
C PHE A 661 9.00 -1.54 1.24
N ILE A 662 7.93 -0.82 0.85
CA ILE A 662 8.01 0.58 0.43
C ILE A 662 8.44 1.49 1.58
N ASN A 663 7.85 1.30 2.76
CA ASN A 663 8.10 2.11 3.96
C ASN A 663 9.41 1.77 4.66
N GLY A 664 9.94 0.56 4.47
CA GLY A 664 11.20 0.09 5.06
C GLY A 664 12.36 0.12 4.06
N PRO A 665 12.84 -1.04 3.56
CA PRO A 665 14.05 -1.13 2.75
C PRO A 665 13.89 -0.65 1.28
N GLY A 666 12.72 -0.16 0.90
CA GLY A 666 12.38 0.33 -0.43
C GLY A 666 11.96 -0.75 -1.43
N TRP A 667 11.31 -0.33 -2.52
CA TRP A 667 10.84 -1.20 -3.60
C TRP A 667 11.95 -2.03 -4.26
N ARG A 668 13.21 -1.54 -4.24
CA ARG A 668 14.39 -2.27 -4.74
C ARG A 668 14.61 -3.58 -3.98
N TRP A 669 14.51 -3.55 -2.65
CA TRP A 669 14.56 -4.76 -1.83
C TRP A 669 13.28 -5.61 -1.94
N GLY A 670 12.16 -5.00 -2.30
CA GLY A 670 10.95 -5.72 -2.73
C GLY A 670 11.29 -6.71 -3.87
N PHE A 671 11.76 -6.23 -5.01
CA PHE A 671 12.20 -7.10 -6.12
C PHE A 671 13.40 -7.99 -5.74
N GLY A 672 14.37 -7.46 -4.99
CA GLY A 672 15.56 -8.18 -4.54
C GLY A 672 15.24 -9.40 -3.68
N THR A 673 14.21 -9.33 -2.84
CA THR A 673 13.73 -10.46 -2.03
C THR A 673 13.24 -11.59 -2.93
N PHE A 674 12.40 -11.29 -3.93
CA PHE A 674 11.90 -12.32 -4.84
C PHE A 674 12.96 -12.82 -5.83
N ALA A 675 14.00 -12.02 -6.14
CA ALA A 675 15.18 -12.50 -6.86
C ALA A 675 15.93 -13.61 -6.09
N ILE A 676 15.88 -13.61 -4.75
CA ILE A 676 16.45 -14.67 -3.90
C ILE A 676 15.46 -15.84 -3.73
N VAL A 677 14.19 -15.54 -3.46
CA VAL A 677 13.15 -16.57 -3.20
C VAL A 677 12.85 -17.41 -4.45
N THR A 678 12.83 -16.80 -5.64
CA THR A 678 12.48 -17.50 -6.90
C THR A 678 13.38 -18.70 -7.20
N PRO A 679 14.72 -18.59 -7.22
CA PRO A 679 15.60 -19.76 -7.36
C PRO A 679 15.34 -20.84 -6.30
N VAL A 680 15.12 -20.43 -5.05
CA VAL A 680 14.93 -21.35 -3.91
C VAL A 680 13.63 -22.14 -4.05
N MET A 681 12.51 -21.52 -4.43
CA MET A 681 11.23 -22.22 -4.63
C MET A 681 11.20 -23.10 -5.89
N CYS A 682 11.96 -22.74 -6.93
CA CYS A 682 12.06 -23.53 -8.16
C CYS A 682 12.93 -24.79 -8.00
N LEU A 683 13.91 -24.76 -7.09
CA LEU A 683 14.89 -25.84 -6.92
C LEU A 683 14.26 -27.21 -6.55
N PRO A 684 13.30 -27.33 -5.62
CA PRO A 684 12.64 -28.61 -5.30
C PRO A 684 11.99 -29.28 -6.51
N VAL A 685 11.31 -28.54 -7.39
CA VAL A 685 10.69 -29.11 -8.60
C VAL A 685 11.78 -29.65 -9.54
N LEU A 686 12.83 -28.87 -9.78
CA LEU A 686 13.98 -29.29 -10.60
C LEU A 686 14.68 -30.55 -10.05
N LEU A 687 14.79 -30.66 -8.72
CA LEU A 687 15.32 -31.84 -8.05
C LEU A 687 14.40 -33.05 -8.21
N ILE A 688 13.09 -32.92 -7.98
CA ILE A 688 12.12 -34.03 -8.10
C ILE A 688 12.08 -34.57 -9.55
N PHE A 689 12.08 -33.69 -10.56
CA PHE A 689 12.18 -34.11 -11.97
C PHE A 689 13.51 -34.82 -12.25
N THR A 690 14.62 -34.33 -11.71
CA THR A 690 15.94 -34.95 -11.92
C THR A 690 16.08 -36.31 -11.23
N LEU A 691 15.52 -36.46 -10.04
CA LEU A 691 15.48 -37.74 -9.31
C LEU A 691 14.57 -38.76 -10.01
N ASN A 692 13.38 -38.36 -10.46
CA ASN A 692 12.48 -39.25 -11.20
C ASN A 692 13.01 -39.60 -12.60
N LYS A 693 13.73 -38.70 -13.29
CA LYS A 693 14.48 -39.02 -14.52
C LYS A 693 15.58 -40.06 -14.25
N ARG A 694 16.27 -40.00 -13.11
CA ARG A 694 17.21 -41.06 -12.68
C ARG A 694 16.50 -42.38 -12.35
N LYS A 695 15.30 -42.33 -11.77
CA LYS A 695 14.45 -43.51 -11.49
C LYS A 695 13.98 -44.18 -12.79
N ALA A 696 13.44 -43.43 -13.75
CA ALA A 696 13.04 -43.92 -15.07
C ALA A 696 14.21 -44.55 -15.85
N LYS A 697 15.42 -43.95 -15.77
CA LYS A 697 16.65 -44.56 -16.30
C LYS A 697 16.98 -45.92 -15.66
N LYS A 698 16.84 -46.06 -14.34
CA LYS A 698 17.05 -47.35 -13.65
C LYS A 698 15.98 -48.39 -13.99
N LEU A 699 14.76 -47.96 -14.29
CA LEU A 699 13.64 -48.82 -14.69
C LEU A 699 13.65 -49.21 -16.18
N GLY A 700 14.63 -48.74 -16.97
CA GLY A 700 14.70 -49.00 -18.41
C GLY A 700 13.65 -48.26 -19.26
N THR A 701 12.75 -47.49 -18.66
CA THR A 701 11.67 -46.78 -19.37
C THR A 701 12.13 -45.49 -20.05
N TYR A 702 13.36 -45.02 -19.78
CA TYR A 702 13.93 -43.81 -20.36
C TYR A 702 14.93 -44.11 -21.48
N THR A 703 14.59 -43.73 -22.72
CA THR A 703 15.54 -43.71 -23.84
C THR A 703 16.39 -42.43 -23.81
N LYS A 704 17.72 -42.56 -23.91
CA LYS A 704 18.62 -41.40 -23.99
C LYS A 704 18.42 -40.71 -25.34
N ARG A 705 18.18 -39.39 -25.33
CA ARG A 705 18.20 -38.56 -26.55
C ARG A 705 19.52 -38.78 -27.32
N PRO A 706 19.49 -39.02 -28.64
CA PRO A 706 20.71 -39.17 -29.44
C PRO A 706 21.54 -37.88 -29.42
N ASP A 707 22.87 -38.04 -29.35
CA ASP A 707 23.79 -36.91 -29.32
C ASP A 707 23.80 -36.19 -30.68
N SER A 708 23.69 -34.86 -30.67
CA SER A 708 23.36 -34.11 -31.91
C SER A 708 24.50 -33.98 -32.93
N GLY A 709 25.74 -34.23 -32.52
CA GLY A 709 26.95 -34.02 -33.35
C GLY A 709 27.24 -32.58 -33.78
N ARG A 710 26.42 -31.59 -33.36
CA ARG A 710 26.52 -30.20 -33.82
C ARG A 710 27.56 -29.41 -33.03
N THR A 711 28.32 -28.59 -33.73
CA THR A 711 29.16 -27.55 -33.11
C THR A 711 28.31 -26.48 -32.43
N MET A 712 28.92 -25.62 -31.62
CA MET A 712 28.20 -24.53 -30.92
C MET A 712 27.47 -23.60 -31.90
N MET A 713 28.13 -23.17 -32.98
CA MET A 713 27.53 -22.28 -33.99
C MET A 713 26.42 -22.99 -34.79
N GLN A 714 26.59 -24.26 -35.13
CA GLN A 714 25.53 -25.06 -35.76
C GLN A 714 24.32 -25.24 -34.83
N SER A 715 24.56 -25.36 -33.53
CA SER A 715 23.49 -25.46 -32.52
C SER A 715 22.73 -24.14 -32.36
N ILE A 716 23.43 -23.00 -32.31
CA ILE A 716 22.80 -21.67 -32.30
C ILE A 716 21.94 -21.47 -33.56
N LYS A 717 22.49 -21.76 -34.76
CA LYS A 717 21.73 -21.66 -36.01
C LYS A 717 20.51 -22.59 -36.04
N HIS A 718 20.65 -23.84 -35.59
CA HIS A 718 19.55 -24.80 -35.53
C HIS A 718 18.43 -24.33 -34.61
N TYR A 719 18.75 -23.86 -33.39
CA TYR A 719 17.74 -23.39 -32.45
C TYR A 719 17.13 -22.04 -32.86
N ALA A 720 17.89 -21.13 -33.48
CA ALA A 720 17.32 -19.90 -34.05
C ALA A 720 16.25 -20.17 -35.12
N ILE A 721 16.40 -21.25 -35.90
CA ILE A 721 15.43 -21.70 -36.90
C ILE A 721 14.25 -22.43 -36.24
N GLU A 722 14.46 -23.38 -35.34
CA GLU A 722 13.36 -24.13 -34.68
C GLU A 722 12.44 -23.21 -33.87
N LEU A 723 13.01 -22.24 -33.15
CA LEU A 723 12.25 -21.25 -32.37
C LEU A 723 11.56 -20.19 -33.22
N ASP A 724 11.94 -20.09 -34.49
CA ASP A 724 11.63 -18.98 -35.40
C ASP A 724 11.84 -17.60 -34.77
N VAL A 725 13.12 -17.29 -34.49
CA VAL A 725 13.51 -16.00 -33.89
C VAL A 725 13.17 -14.82 -34.81
N LEU A 726 13.19 -15.01 -36.13
CA LEU A 726 12.85 -13.94 -37.08
C LEU A 726 11.33 -13.71 -37.12
N GLY A 727 10.52 -14.75 -37.18
CA GLY A 727 9.06 -14.67 -37.05
C GLY A 727 8.66 -13.98 -35.74
N LEU A 728 9.25 -14.39 -34.62
CA LEU A 728 9.06 -13.77 -33.30
C LEU A 728 9.41 -12.27 -33.30
N LEU A 729 10.55 -11.88 -33.88
CA LEU A 729 10.96 -10.47 -33.96
C LEU A 729 10.02 -9.64 -34.83
N LEU A 730 9.56 -10.18 -35.96
CA LEU A 730 8.62 -9.50 -36.86
C LEU A 730 7.24 -9.31 -36.22
N ILE A 731 6.66 -10.35 -35.59
CA ILE A 731 5.35 -10.21 -34.93
C ILE A 731 5.43 -9.29 -33.70
N CYS A 732 6.46 -9.42 -32.85
CA CYS A 732 6.63 -8.56 -31.67
C CYS A 732 6.91 -7.10 -32.06
N GLY A 733 7.81 -6.88 -33.02
CA GLY A 733 8.15 -5.55 -33.53
C GLY A 733 6.96 -4.89 -34.23
N GLY A 734 6.25 -5.63 -35.08
CA GLY A 734 5.06 -5.14 -35.77
C GLY A 734 3.92 -4.78 -34.81
N LEU A 735 3.63 -5.63 -33.82
CA LEU A 735 2.63 -5.33 -32.79
C LEU A 735 3.04 -4.14 -31.90
N ALA A 736 4.31 -4.05 -31.50
CA ALA A 736 4.80 -2.92 -30.70
C ALA A 736 4.72 -1.60 -31.48
N LEU A 737 5.21 -1.57 -32.71
CA LEU A 737 5.12 -0.39 -33.59
C LEU A 737 3.67 0.03 -33.86
N PHE A 738 2.75 -0.92 -33.99
CA PHE A 738 1.33 -0.63 -34.20
C PHE A 738 0.60 -0.18 -32.93
N LEU A 739 0.87 -0.78 -31.76
CA LEU A 739 0.10 -0.56 -30.53
C LEU A 739 0.62 0.58 -29.65
N LEU A 740 1.93 0.81 -29.59
CA LEU A 740 2.51 1.90 -28.79
C LEU A 740 2.02 3.32 -29.16
N PRO A 741 1.81 3.69 -30.45
CA PRO A 741 1.35 5.02 -30.84
C PRO A 741 0.04 5.46 -30.19
N PHE A 742 -0.88 4.52 -29.91
CA PHE A 742 -2.14 4.79 -29.21
C PHE A 742 -1.94 5.32 -27.79
N SER A 743 -0.79 5.04 -27.16
CA SER A 743 -0.38 5.60 -25.86
C SER A 743 0.52 6.83 -25.97
N LEU A 744 1.25 6.98 -27.09
CA LEU A 744 2.30 8.00 -27.26
C LEU A 744 1.84 9.27 -28.00
N TYR A 745 0.73 9.22 -28.75
CA TYR A 745 0.32 10.36 -29.60
C TYR A 745 0.06 11.65 -28.81
N SER A 746 -0.45 11.57 -27.57
CA SER A 746 -0.78 12.73 -26.74
C SER A 746 0.45 13.54 -26.31
N TYR A 747 1.64 12.93 -26.27
CA TYR A 747 2.91 13.59 -25.94
C TYR A 747 3.56 14.28 -27.15
N GLN A 748 2.95 14.20 -28.34
CA GLN A 748 3.49 14.78 -29.56
C GLN A 748 2.81 16.11 -29.87
N ALA A 749 3.60 17.16 -30.19
CA ALA A 749 3.08 18.50 -30.47
C ALA A 749 2.05 18.56 -31.63
N LYS A 750 2.12 17.62 -32.58
CA LYS A 750 1.16 17.46 -33.69
C LYS A 750 0.13 16.34 -33.46
N GLN A 751 0.12 15.72 -32.28
CA GLN A 751 -0.71 14.57 -31.93
C GLN A 751 -0.69 13.47 -33.02
N TRP A 752 -1.85 13.02 -33.48
CA TRP A 752 -2.01 12.06 -34.59
C TRP A 752 -1.35 12.49 -35.92
N ARG A 753 -1.10 13.79 -36.11
CA ARG A 753 -0.40 14.33 -37.29
C ARG A 753 1.13 14.37 -37.10
N SER A 754 1.67 13.81 -36.01
CA SER A 754 3.12 13.69 -35.82
C SER A 754 3.70 12.67 -36.81
N PRO A 755 4.78 13.00 -37.55
CA PRO A 755 5.45 12.04 -38.42
C PRO A 755 5.87 10.76 -37.71
N MET A 756 6.30 10.84 -36.45
CA MET A 756 6.67 9.67 -35.63
C MET A 756 5.49 8.69 -35.48
N ILE A 757 4.30 9.20 -35.14
CA ILE A 757 3.09 8.40 -34.93
C ILE A 757 2.64 7.75 -36.23
N ILE A 758 2.64 8.50 -37.33
CA ILE A 758 2.29 7.99 -38.67
C ILE A 758 3.28 6.92 -39.12
N CYS A 759 4.59 7.17 -38.97
CA CYS A 759 5.63 6.19 -39.31
C CYS A 759 5.50 4.91 -38.48
N MET A 760 5.30 4.99 -37.17
CA MET A 760 5.12 3.81 -36.32
C MET A 760 3.89 2.97 -36.75
N LEU A 761 2.75 3.61 -37.02
CA LEU A 761 1.56 2.89 -37.51
C LEU A 761 1.78 2.24 -38.89
N VAL A 762 2.36 2.98 -39.84
CA VAL A 762 2.62 2.48 -41.20
C VAL A 762 3.66 1.37 -41.20
N PHE A 763 4.81 1.55 -40.55
CA PHE A 763 5.83 0.50 -40.44
C PHE A 763 5.36 -0.68 -39.59
N GLY A 764 4.52 -0.47 -38.57
CA GLY A 764 3.87 -1.53 -37.80
C GLY A 764 3.01 -2.43 -38.69
N ILE A 765 2.11 -1.84 -39.48
CA ILE A 765 1.27 -2.58 -40.45
C ILE A 765 2.15 -3.30 -41.49
N ILE A 766 3.14 -2.62 -42.07
CA ILE A 766 4.07 -3.23 -43.04
C ILE A 766 4.81 -4.42 -42.41
N THR A 767 5.30 -4.29 -41.17
CA THR A 767 6.03 -5.36 -40.47
C THR A 767 5.11 -6.55 -40.15
N LEU A 768 3.83 -6.31 -39.82
CA LEU A 768 2.84 -7.38 -39.64
C LEU A 768 2.49 -8.10 -40.95
N ILE A 769 2.44 -7.38 -42.07
CA ILE A 769 2.28 -7.99 -43.41
C ILE A 769 3.55 -8.79 -43.77
N LEU A 770 4.75 -8.25 -43.51
CA LEU A 770 6.01 -8.94 -43.72
C LEU A 770 6.13 -10.21 -42.85
N PHE A 771 5.63 -10.19 -41.61
CA PHE A 771 5.48 -11.38 -40.78
C PHE A 771 4.61 -12.43 -41.49
N GLY A 772 3.40 -12.07 -41.94
CA GLY A 772 2.50 -13.00 -42.63
C GLY A 772 3.07 -13.56 -43.94
N VAL A 773 3.85 -12.77 -44.69
CA VAL A 773 4.56 -13.20 -45.89
C VAL A 773 5.72 -14.13 -45.54
N TYR A 774 6.54 -13.77 -44.54
CA TYR A 774 7.64 -14.58 -44.04
C TYR A 774 7.16 -15.96 -43.56
N GLU A 775 6.18 -15.96 -42.67
CA GLU A 775 5.56 -17.13 -42.05
C GLU A 775 4.99 -18.12 -43.07
N LYS A 776 4.41 -17.61 -44.16
CA LYS A 776 3.76 -18.41 -45.21
C LYS A 776 4.71 -18.93 -46.30
N PHE A 777 5.74 -18.16 -46.66
CA PHE A 777 6.55 -18.43 -47.87
C PHE A 777 8.04 -18.67 -47.60
N PHE A 778 8.58 -18.24 -46.45
CA PHE A 778 10.03 -18.21 -46.20
C PHE A 778 10.46 -18.91 -44.90
N ALA A 779 9.58 -19.02 -43.90
CA ALA A 779 9.88 -19.65 -42.62
C ALA A 779 10.10 -21.18 -42.78
N PRO A 780 11.30 -21.73 -42.48
CA PRO A 780 11.54 -23.17 -42.57
C PRO A 780 10.79 -23.97 -41.49
N LYS A 781 10.43 -23.28 -40.40
CA LYS A 781 9.65 -23.77 -39.27
C LYS A 781 8.77 -22.61 -38.81
N SER A 782 7.49 -22.62 -39.18
CA SER A 782 6.52 -21.57 -38.83
C SER A 782 6.47 -21.29 -37.31
N PHE A 783 6.31 -20.02 -36.94
CA PHE A 783 6.08 -19.58 -35.56
C PHE A 783 4.70 -20.02 -35.05
N LEU A 784 3.66 -19.83 -35.88
CA LEU A 784 2.28 -20.27 -35.67
C LEU A 784 2.03 -21.64 -36.32
N PRO A 785 1.60 -22.65 -35.56
CA PRO A 785 1.22 -23.95 -36.11
C PRO A 785 -0.16 -23.86 -36.78
N ILE A 786 -0.20 -23.44 -38.05
CA ILE A 786 -1.43 -23.23 -38.83
C ILE A 786 -2.36 -24.45 -38.79
N ALA A 787 -1.82 -25.68 -38.77
CA ALA A 787 -2.61 -26.92 -38.65
C ALA A 787 -3.47 -26.97 -37.36
N LEU A 788 -2.96 -26.50 -36.22
CA LEU A 788 -3.72 -26.44 -34.97
C LEU A 788 -4.75 -25.30 -35.00
N LEU A 789 -4.43 -24.18 -35.66
CA LEU A 789 -5.37 -23.07 -35.88
C LEU A 789 -6.51 -23.43 -36.86
N SER A 790 -6.36 -24.49 -37.67
CA SER A 790 -7.45 -25.03 -38.48
C SER A 790 -8.52 -25.76 -37.65
N ASN A 791 -8.21 -26.16 -36.40
CA ASN A 791 -9.20 -26.78 -35.51
C ASN A 791 -10.13 -25.69 -34.92
N ARG A 792 -11.41 -25.73 -35.29
CA ARG A 792 -12.42 -24.74 -34.85
C ARG A 792 -12.53 -24.56 -33.34
N THR A 793 -12.23 -25.58 -32.55
CA THR A 793 -12.24 -25.48 -31.08
C THR A 793 -11.02 -24.73 -30.56
N VAL A 794 -9.83 -25.03 -31.08
CA VAL A 794 -8.59 -24.33 -30.71
C VAL A 794 -8.66 -22.86 -31.14
N LEU A 795 -9.09 -22.59 -32.38
CA LEU A 795 -9.23 -21.24 -32.90
C LEU A 795 -10.31 -20.44 -32.17
N GLY A 796 -11.53 -20.96 -32.06
CA GLY A 796 -12.63 -20.28 -31.36
C GLY A 796 -12.32 -20.04 -29.88
N SER A 797 -11.62 -20.96 -29.23
CA SER A 797 -11.19 -20.82 -27.84
C SER A 797 -10.10 -19.75 -27.69
N SER A 798 -9.16 -19.67 -28.64
CA SER A 798 -8.13 -18.64 -28.67
C SER A 798 -8.71 -17.24 -28.98
N ILE A 799 -9.64 -17.13 -29.93
CA ILE A 799 -10.37 -15.88 -30.24
C ILE A 799 -11.18 -15.41 -29.03
N TYR A 800 -11.92 -16.30 -28.36
CA TYR A 800 -12.64 -15.95 -27.13
C TYR A 800 -11.68 -15.37 -26.07
N GLY A 801 -10.52 -16.02 -25.86
CA GLY A 801 -9.50 -15.53 -24.93
C GLY A 801 -8.99 -14.14 -25.26
N ALA A 802 -8.70 -13.88 -26.55
CA ALA A 802 -8.31 -12.55 -27.00
C ALA A 802 -9.40 -11.51 -26.69
N LEU A 803 -10.66 -11.78 -27.05
CA LEU A 803 -11.79 -10.87 -26.81
C LEU A 803 -12.06 -10.62 -25.31
N ALA A 804 -11.95 -11.66 -24.48
CA ALA A 804 -12.10 -11.54 -23.03
C ALA A 804 -10.99 -10.67 -22.41
N PHE A 805 -9.74 -10.82 -22.87
CA PHE A 805 -8.63 -9.99 -22.41
C PHE A 805 -8.68 -8.56 -22.96
N VAL A 806 -9.11 -8.35 -24.21
CA VAL A 806 -9.42 -7.00 -24.73
C VAL A 806 -10.44 -6.32 -23.81
N SER A 807 -11.56 -6.99 -23.53
CA SER A 807 -12.60 -6.46 -22.65
C SER A 807 -12.06 -6.12 -21.25
N PHE A 808 -11.36 -7.07 -20.61
CA PHE A 808 -10.81 -6.89 -19.26
C PHE A 808 -9.87 -5.69 -19.16
N TYR A 809 -8.88 -5.59 -20.06
CA TYR A 809 -7.91 -4.50 -20.00
C TYR A 809 -8.51 -3.15 -20.43
N ILE A 810 -9.56 -3.12 -21.26
CA ILE A 810 -10.31 -1.88 -21.52
C ILE A 810 -10.94 -1.34 -20.23
N TRP A 811 -11.74 -2.14 -19.50
CA TRP A 811 -12.47 -1.62 -18.34
C TRP A 811 -11.63 -1.49 -17.07
N ASN A 812 -10.57 -2.29 -16.92
CA ASN A 812 -9.81 -2.36 -15.66
C ASN A 812 -8.66 -1.34 -15.57
N SER A 813 -8.08 -0.89 -16.69
CA SER A 813 -6.83 -0.09 -16.69
C SER A 813 -6.89 1.18 -15.84
N PHE A 814 -8.03 1.87 -15.80
CA PHE A 814 -8.24 3.08 -14.99
C PHE A 814 -9.26 2.89 -13.86
N PHE A 815 -9.64 1.64 -13.55
CA PHE A 815 -10.65 1.35 -12.53
C PHE A 815 -10.19 1.71 -11.11
N TYR A 816 -8.92 1.47 -10.79
CA TYR A 816 -8.34 1.87 -9.51
C TYR A 816 -8.47 3.39 -9.27
N SER A 817 -8.09 4.20 -10.26
CA SER A 817 -8.17 5.66 -10.16
C SER A 817 -9.62 6.16 -9.98
N PHE A 818 -10.59 5.50 -10.63
CA PHE A 818 -12.02 5.79 -10.41
C PHE A 818 -12.45 5.51 -8.96
N LEU A 819 -12.02 4.38 -8.37
CA LEU A 819 -12.35 4.03 -6.98
C LEU A 819 -11.79 5.04 -5.97
N ILE A 820 -10.57 5.55 -6.19
CA ILE A 820 -9.97 6.60 -5.35
C ILE A 820 -10.70 7.94 -5.55
N VAL A 821 -10.81 8.43 -6.79
CA VAL A 821 -11.22 9.82 -7.04
C VAL A 821 -12.74 10.01 -7.05
N VAL A 822 -13.51 9.05 -7.57
CA VAL A 822 -14.97 9.18 -7.72
C VAL A 822 -15.73 8.56 -6.57
N ASN A 823 -15.27 7.42 -6.04
CA ASN A 823 -15.89 6.76 -4.90
C ASN A 823 -15.26 7.11 -3.54
N ASP A 824 -14.28 8.02 -3.53
CA ASP A 824 -13.59 8.53 -2.33
C ASP A 824 -13.08 7.42 -1.39
N LEU A 825 -12.54 6.36 -1.98
CA LEU A 825 -12.04 5.22 -1.21
C LEU A 825 -10.58 5.38 -0.81
N SER A 826 -10.28 5.01 0.43
CA SER A 826 -8.91 4.69 0.87
C SER A 826 -8.29 3.61 -0.02
N ILE A 827 -6.96 3.69 -0.22
CA ILE A 827 -6.14 2.75 -1.01
C ILE A 827 -6.50 1.28 -0.73
N SER A 828 -6.58 0.88 0.54
CA SER A 828 -6.88 -0.51 0.96
C SER A 828 -8.25 -0.99 0.47
N LYS A 829 -9.30 -0.15 0.55
CA LYS A 829 -10.65 -0.45 0.05
C LYS A 829 -10.66 -0.55 -1.48
N ALA A 830 -9.96 0.35 -2.18
CA ALA A 830 -9.87 0.34 -3.64
C ALA A 830 -9.12 -0.90 -4.16
N VAL A 831 -8.02 -1.31 -3.52
CA VAL A 831 -7.30 -2.56 -3.83
C VAL A 831 -8.17 -3.79 -3.62
N LEU A 832 -8.90 -3.85 -2.49
CA LEU A 832 -9.81 -4.96 -2.19
C LEU A 832 -10.90 -5.11 -3.26
N ILE A 833 -11.57 -4.01 -3.64
CA ILE A 833 -12.64 -4.03 -4.65
C ILE A 833 -12.09 -4.41 -6.03
N ARG A 834 -10.92 -3.89 -6.43
CA ARG A 834 -10.26 -4.28 -7.67
C ARG A 834 -9.95 -5.78 -7.73
N ASN A 835 -9.63 -6.40 -6.60
CA ASN A 835 -9.24 -7.81 -6.52
C ASN A 835 -10.45 -8.78 -6.35
N ILE A 836 -11.69 -8.29 -6.28
CA ILE A 836 -12.91 -9.14 -6.27
C ILE A 836 -12.91 -10.13 -7.44
N TYR A 837 -12.50 -9.68 -8.64
CA TYR A 837 -12.38 -10.56 -9.80
C TYR A 837 -11.47 -11.77 -9.53
N THR A 838 -10.27 -11.54 -9.01
CA THR A 838 -9.28 -12.58 -8.72
C THR A 838 -9.78 -13.52 -7.61
N LEU A 839 -10.30 -12.97 -6.51
CA LEU A 839 -10.84 -13.74 -5.38
C LEU A 839 -12.02 -14.62 -5.79
N GLY A 840 -13.00 -14.06 -6.48
CA GLY A 840 -14.20 -14.77 -6.92
C GLY A 840 -13.89 -15.81 -8.01
N SER A 841 -13.06 -15.48 -9.00
CA SER A 841 -12.74 -16.41 -10.09
C SER A 841 -11.92 -17.62 -9.62
N CYS A 842 -10.96 -17.44 -8.71
CA CYS A 842 -10.19 -18.57 -8.15
C CYS A 842 -11.07 -19.48 -7.28
N SER A 843 -11.95 -18.91 -6.45
CA SER A 843 -12.93 -19.67 -5.67
C SER A 843 -13.89 -20.46 -6.59
N TRP A 844 -14.38 -19.82 -7.65
CA TRP A 844 -15.35 -20.41 -8.57
C TRP A 844 -14.73 -21.44 -9.52
N ALA A 845 -13.44 -21.33 -9.85
CA ALA A 845 -12.74 -22.27 -10.72
C ALA A 845 -12.80 -23.72 -10.21
N ILE A 846 -12.77 -23.94 -8.90
CA ILE A 846 -12.94 -25.28 -8.30
C ILE A 846 -14.33 -25.84 -8.58
N ILE A 847 -15.37 -25.03 -8.39
CA ILE A 847 -16.77 -25.39 -8.64
C ILE A 847 -16.97 -25.73 -10.11
N VAL A 848 -16.43 -24.92 -11.02
CA VAL A 848 -16.45 -25.16 -12.47
C VAL A 848 -15.71 -26.46 -12.83
N GLY A 849 -14.54 -26.70 -12.23
CA GLY A 849 -13.80 -27.96 -12.38
C GLY A 849 -14.61 -29.18 -11.94
N LEU A 850 -15.31 -29.09 -10.82
CA LEU A 850 -16.21 -30.15 -10.33
C LEU A 850 -17.40 -30.35 -11.30
N LEU A 851 -18.05 -29.28 -11.76
CA LEU A 851 -19.14 -29.35 -12.73
C LEU A 851 -18.69 -29.99 -14.06
N ILE A 852 -17.46 -29.72 -14.52
CA ILE A 852 -16.86 -30.40 -15.67
C ILE A 852 -16.59 -31.88 -15.38
N ARG A 853 -16.06 -32.24 -14.19
CA ARG A 853 -15.83 -33.65 -13.79
C ARG A 853 -17.13 -34.46 -13.70
N PHE A 854 -18.22 -33.83 -13.25
CA PHE A 854 -19.53 -34.45 -13.08
C PHE A 854 -20.34 -34.52 -14.38
N SER A 855 -20.44 -33.43 -15.15
CA SER A 855 -21.14 -33.45 -16.45
C SER A 855 -20.33 -34.19 -17.53
N GLY A 856 -19.02 -33.97 -17.57
CA GLY A 856 -18.14 -34.38 -18.67
C GLY A 856 -18.16 -33.41 -19.86
N ARG A 857 -18.84 -32.27 -19.75
CA ARG A 857 -19.06 -31.28 -20.82
C ARG A 857 -18.72 -29.87 -20.33
N TYR A 858 -17.96 -29.11 -21.11
CA TYR A 858 -17.54 -27.74 -20.77
C TYR A 858 -18.23 -26.66 -21.61
N LYS A 859 -18.77 -26.99 -22.79
CA LYS A 859 -19.30 -25.98 -23.72
C LYS A 859 -20.52 -25.25 -23.14
N TRP A 860 -21.43 -25.98 -22.49
CA TRP A 860 -22.66 -25.41 -21.93
C TRP A 860 -22.37 -24.40 -20.80
N LEU A 861 -21.38 -24.70 -19.95
CA LEU A 861 -20.90 -23.80 -18.88
C LEU A 861 -20.38 -22.49 -19.46
N ALA A 862 -19.53 -22.54 -20.50
CA ALA A 862 -19.04 -21.34 -21.16
C ALA A 862 -20.15 -20.58 -21.89
N LEU A 863 -20.94 -21.26 -22.72
CA LEU A 863 -21.87 -20.64 -23.66
C LEU A 863 -23.13 -20.05 -23.01
N TYR A 864 -23.74 -20.75 -22.06
CA TYR A 864 -25.02 -20.36 -21.48
C TYR A 864 -24.91 -19.64 -20.13
N PHE A 865 -23.79 -19.82 -19.41
CA PHE A 865 -23.55 -19.19 -18.11
C PHE A 865 -22.39 -18.21 -18.16
N GLY A 866 -21.19 -18.69 -18.49
CA GLY A 866 -19.94 -17.94 -18.37
C GLY A 866 -19.88 -16.66 -19.20
N VAL A 867 -20.07 -16.75 -20.52
CA VAL A 867 -20.04 -15.56 -21.39
C VAL A 867 -21.23 -14.63 -21.12
N PRO A 868 -22.50 -15.09 -21.08
CA PRO A 868 -23.63 -14.20 -20.82
C PRO A 868 -23.54 -13.46 -19.48
N LEU A 869 -23.11 -14.12 -18.39
CA LEU A 869 -22.93 -13.48 -17.09
C LEU A 869 -21.78 -12.46 -17.11
N SER A 870 -20.70 -12.74 -17.84
CA SER A 870 -19.61 -11.79 -18.02
C SER A 870 -20.05 -10.55 -18.81
N VAL A 871 -20.81 -10.73 -19.89
CA VAL A 871 -21.39 -9.64 -20.70
C VAL A 871 -22.36 -8.80 -19.85
N LEU A 872 -23.22 -9.45 -19.06
CA LEU A 872 -24.13 -8.77 -18.12
C LEU A 872 -23.35 -7.95 -17.09
N GLY A 873 -22.33 -8.54 -16.46
CA GLY A 873 -21.51 -7.86 -15.45
C GLY A 873 -20.77 -6.63 -16.00
N VAL A 874 -20.16 -6.72 -17.19
CA VAL A 874 -19.49 -5.56 -17.82
C VAL A 874 -20.50 -4.53 -18.33
N GLY A 875 -21.61 -4.98 -18.92
CA GLY A 875 -22.66 -4.11 -19.45
C GLY A 875 -23.38 -3.30 -18.36
N LEU A 876 -23.69 -3.91 -17.21
CA LEU A 876 -24.31 -3.22 -16.08
C LEU A 876 -23.39 -2.15 -15.47
N MET A 877 -22.06 -2.33 -15.51
CA MET A 877 -21.15 -1.27 -15.07
C MET A 877 -21.24 0.00 -15.92
N VAL A 878 -21.73 -0.03 -17.17
CA VAL A 878 -21.96 1.19 -17.97
C VAL A 878 -22.91 2.15 -17.23
N ALA A 879 -23.95 1.60 -16.59
CA ALA A 879 -24.91 2.35 -15.78
C ALA A 879 -24.42 2.58 -14.34
N PHE A 880 -23.81 1.58 -13.71
CA PHE A 880 -23.50 1.63 -12.27
C PHE A 880 -22.11 2.18 -11.91
N ARG A 881 -21.14 2.24 -12.83
CA ARG A 881 -19.85 2.89 -12.62
C ARG A 881 -19.92 4.35 -13.09
N GLN A 882 -20.77 5.11 -12.43
CA GLN A 882 -20.94 6.55 -12.63
C GLN A 882 -20.77 7.27 -11.28
N PRO A 883 -20.52 8.60 -11.27
CA PRO A 883 -20.66 9.42 -10.08
C PRO A 883 -22.02 9.22 -9.42
N ASP A 884 -22.08 9.45 -8.11
CA ASP A 884 -23.32 9.46 -7.30
C ASP A 884 -24.07 8.12 -7.22
N VAL A 885 -23.55 7.05 -7.83
CA VAL A 885 -24.11 5.69 -7.74
C VAL A 885 -23.48 4.92 -6.59
N ASN A 886 -24.32 4.23 -5.80
CA ASN A 886 -23.86 3.40 -4.69
C ASN A 886 -22.90 2.30 -5.16
N ILE A 887 -21.72 2.24 -4.52
CA ILE A 887 -20.63 1.33 -4.88
C ILE A 887 -21.00 -0.16 -4.78
N GLY A 888 -22.02 -0.53 -4.01
CA GLY A 888 -22.54 -1.90 -3.92
C GLY A 888 -22.94 -2.47 -5.28
N PHE A 889 -23.42 -1.64 -6.21
CA PHE A 889 -23.72 -2.08 -7.58
C PHE A 889 -22.47 -2.39 -8.40
N ILE A 890 -21.37 -1.65 -8.18
CA ILE A 890 -20.06 -1.94 -8.79
C ILE A 890 -19.51 -3.27 -8.24
N VAL A 891 -19.62 -3.48 -6.93
CA VAL A 891 -19.25 -4.75 -6.26
C VAL A 891 -20.05 -5.93 -6.82
N MET A 892 -21.38 -5.80 -6.95
CA MET A 892 -22.24 -6.81 -7.59
C MET A 892 -21.78 -7.15 -9.01
N CYS A 893 -21.48 -6.15 -9.84
CA CYS A 893 -20.97 -6.37 -11.19
C CYS A 893 -19.62 -7.09 -11.20
N GLN A 894 -18.70 -6.73 -10.30
CA GLN A 894 -17.42 -7.43 -10.16
C GLN A 894 -17.61 -8.91 -9.78
N VAL A 895 -18.57 -9.24 -8.92
CA VAL A 895 -18.92 -10.64 -8.60
C VAL A 895 -19.43 -11.38 -9.84
N PHE A 896 -20.34 -10.79 -10.63
CA PHE A 896 -20.80 -11.41 -11.88
C PHE A 896 -19.66 -11.68 -12.86
N ILE A 897 -18.73 -10.72 -13.02
CA ILE A 897 -17.55 -10.89 -13.88
C ILE A 897 -16.59 -11.96 -13.33
N ALA A 898 -16.46 -12.08 -12.01
CA ALA A 898 -15.63 -13.09 -11.36
C ALA A 898 -16.17 -14.52 -11.60
N LEU A 899 -17.48 -14.72 -11.43
CA LEU A 899 -18.16 -16.01 -11.67
C LEU A 899 -18.17 -16.36 -13.17
N GLY A 900 -18.50 -15.39 -14.02
CA GLY A 900 -18.52 -15.55 -15.47
C GLY A 900 -17.13 -15.87 -16.03
N GLY A 901 -16.14 -15.03 -15.72
CA GLY A 901 -14.76 -15.18 -16.16
C GLY A 901 -14.07 -16.41 -15.57
N GLY A 902 -14.28 -16.72 -14.30
CA GLY A 902 -13.78 -17.96 -13.68
C GLY A 902 -14.33 -19.21 -14.36
N THR A 903 -15.57 -19.16 -14.85
CA THR A 903 -16.14 -20.24 -15.69
C THR A 903 -15.43 -20.33 -17.03
N THR A 904 -15.34 -19.21 -17.76
CA THR A 904 -14.86 -19.25 -19.15
C THR A 904 -13.37 -19.54 -19.25
N VAL A 905 -12.52 -19.06 -18.33
CA VAL A 905 -11.08 -19.37 -18.30
C VAL A 905 -10.83 -20.88 -18.21
N ILE A 906 -11.47 -21.56 -17.25
CA ILE A 906 -11.34 -23.01 -17.08
C ILE A 906 -11.91 -23.76 -18.29
N CYS A 907 -13.11 -23.37 -18.76
CA CYS A 907 -13.71 -24.02 -19.94
C CYS A 907 -12.88 -23.82 -21.21
N GLN A 908 -12.23 -22.67 -21.39
CA GLN A 908 -11.38 -22.34 -22.54
C GLN A 908 -10.12 -23.22 -22.57
N GLN A 909 -9.40 -23.32 -21.45
CA GLN A 909 -8.25 -24.22 -21.30
C GLN A 909 -8.62 -25.68 -21.54
N ILE A 910 -9.73 -26.14 -20.96
CA ILE A 910 -10.22 -27.51 -21.15
C ILE A 910 -10.64 -27.76 -22.61
N ALA A 911 -11.27 -26.79 -23.27
CA ALA A 911 -11.64 -26.90 -24.68
C ALA A 911 -10.44 -27.07 -25.61
N VAL A 912 -9.37 -26.29 -25.41
CA VAL A 912 -8.13 -26.40 -26.20
C VAL A 912 -7.46 -27.74 -25.97
N MET A 913 -7.25 -28.15 -24.71
CA MET A 913 -6.62 -29.44 -24.40
C MET A 913 -7.45 -30.64 -24.86
N ALA A 914 -8.79 -30.57 -24.82
CA ALA A 914 -9.66 -31.66 -25.25
C ALA A 914 -9.69 -31.87 -26.77
N ALA A 915 -9.30 -30.85 -27.55
CA ALA A 915 -9.37 -30.84 -29.00
C ALA A 915 -8.08 -31.29 -29.73
N VAL A 916 -7.02 -31.65 -28.98
CA VAL A 916 -5.69 -31.99 -29.51
C VAL A 916 -5.15 -33.28 -28.90
N THR A 917 -4.07 -33.84 -29.45
CA THR A 917 -3.38 -35.01 -28.89
C THR A 917 -2.45 -34.63 -27.72
N HIS A 918 -1.99 -35.61 -26.94
CA HIS A 918 -1.13 -35.35 -25.75
C HIS A 918 0.14 -34.54 -26.09
N GLN A 919 0.81 -34.90 -27.18
CA GLN A 919 1.99 -34.22 -27.69
C GLN A 919 1.73 -32.76 -28.11
N GLU A 920 0.48 -32.39 -28.43
CA GLU A 920 0.11 -31.05 -28.86
C GLU A 920 -0.40 -30.15 -27.72
N VAL A 921 -0.66 -30.70 -26.52
CA VAL A 921 -1.20 -29.96 -25.36
C VAL A 921 -0.35 -28.73 -25.04
N ALA A 922 0.97 -28.87 -25.05
CA ALA A 922 1.90 -27.79 -24.79
C ALA A 922 1.72 -26.65 -25.81
N VAL A 923 1.85 -26.97 -27.10
CA VAL A 923 1.74 -25.99 -28.19
C VAL A 923 0.34 -25.35 -28.22
N ALA A 924 -0.72 -26.13 -28.03
CA ALA A 924 -2.09 -25.65 -28.06
C ALA A 924 -2.39 -24.63 -26.93
N LEU A 925 -1.92 -24.90 -25.71
CA LEU A 925 -1.97 -23.92 -24.61
C LEU A 925 -1.14 -22.67 -24.93
N ALA A 926 0.01 -22.81 -25.57
CA ALA A 926 0.84 -21.65 -25.96
C ALA A 926 0.14 -20.74 -26.98
N ILE A 927 -0.58 -21.31 -27.97
CA ILE A 927 -1.43 -20.55 -28.90
C ILE A 927 -2.51 -19.77 -28.12
N GLN A 928 -3.25 -20.46 -27.25
CA GLN A 928 -4.32 -19.86 -26.45
C GLN A 928 -3.79 -18.67 -25.63
N TYR A 929 -2.66 -18.85 -24.95
CA TYR A 929 -2.05 -17.81 -24.13
C TYR A 929 -1.46 -16.66 -24.97
N ALA A 930 -0.87 -16.93 -26.13
CA ALA A 930 -0.42 -15.91 -27.07
C ALA A 930 -1.59 -14.99 -27.49
N PHE A 931 -2.74 -15.57 -27.86
CA PHE A 931 -3.95 -14.81 -28.20
C PHE A 931 -4.48 -13.97 -27.03
N THR A 932 -4.52 -14.52 -25.79
CA THR A 932 -4.91 -13.71 -24.61
C THR A 932 -3.96 -12.53 -24.36
N SER A 933 -2.66 -12.69 -24.61
CA SER A 933 -1.67 -11.64 -24.37
C SER A 933 -1.72 -10.54 -25.44
N ILE A 934 -1.92 -10.91 -26.71
CA ILE A 934 -2.23 -9.95 -27.80
C ILE A 934 -3.51 -9.18 -27.45
N GLY A 935 -4.55 -9.88 -26.99
CA GLY A 935 -5.81 -9.26 -26.57
C GLY A 935 -5.62 -8.25 -25.43
N GLY A 936 -4.81 -8.57 -24.42
CA GLY A 936 -4.49 -7.65 -23.33
C GLY A 936 -3.77 -6.38 -23.81
N ALA A 937 -2.77 -6.52 -24.69
CA ALA A 937 -2.04 -5.38 -25.26
C ALA A 937 -2.94 -4.46 -26.10
N ILE A 938 -3.86 -5.04 -26.90
CA ILE A 938 -4.89 -4.29 -27.64
C ILE A 938 -5.83 -3.57 -26.66
N GLY A 939 -6.31 -4.26 -25.63
CA GLY A 939 -7.24 -3.71 -24.64
C GLY A 939 -6.66 -2.52 -23.87
N SER A 940 -5.41 -2.63 -23.40
CA SER A 940 -4.71 -1.51 -22.75
C SER A 940 -4.44 -0.34 -23.69
N SER A 941 -4.13 -0.61 -24.97
CA SER A 941 -3.94 0.46 -25.97
C SER A 941 -5.23 1.22 -26.26
N ILE A 942 -6.37 0.52 -26.32
CA ILE A 942 -7.71 1.13 -26.46
C ILE A 942 -8.07 1.93 -25.20
N ALA A 943 -7.82 1.39 -24.00
CA ALA A 943 -8.05 2.11 -22.75
C ALA A 943 -7.23 3.42 -22.69
N ALA A 944 -5.94 3.35 -23.02
CA ALA A 944 -5.05 4.50 -23.04
C ALA A 944 -5.56 5.59 -24.02
N ALA A 945 -5.90 5.20 -25.25
CA ALA A 945 -6.42 6.14 -26.26
C ALA A 945 -7.76 6.79 -25.86
N ILE A 946 -8.68 6.03 -25.25
CA ILE A 946 -9.94 6.58 -24.72
C ILE A 946 -9.64 7.55 -23.56
N TRP A 947 -8.74 7.19 -22.65
CA TRP A 947 -8.37 8.03 -21.52
C TRP A 947 -7.77 9.37 -21.98
N THR A 948 -6.70 9.33 -22.78
CA THR A 948 -6.00 10.53 -23.26
C THR A 948 -6.80 11.35 -24.26
N GLY A 949 -7.81 10.75 -24.91
CA GLY A 949 -8.71 11.44 -25.85
C GLY A 949 -9.93 12.08 -25.18
N VAL A 950 -10.53 11.41 -24.18
CA VAL A 950 -11.80 11.84 -23.57
C VAL A 950 -11.58 12.59 -22.27
N TYR A 951 -10.83 12.03 -21.32
CA TYR A 951 -10.73 12.57 -19.96
C TYR A 951 -10.25 14.04 -19.92
N PRO A 952 -9.12 14.43 -20.56
CA PRO A 952 -8.67 15.83 -20.52
C PRO A 952 -9.65 16.78 -21.21
N ALA A 953 -10.28 16.37 -22.31
CA ALA A 953 -11.27 17.19 -23.02
C ALA A 953 -12.53 17.44 -22.19
N ARG A 954 -12.99 16.44 -21.42
CA ARG A 954 -14.13 16.58 -20.50
C ARG A 954 -13.75 17.34 -19.23
N LEU A 955 -12.53 17.16 -18.73
CA LEU A 955 -12.02 17.90 -17.57
C LEU A 955 -11.96 19.39 -17.88
N GLN A 956 -11.37 19.77 -19.03
CA GLN A 956 -11.31 21.16 -19.47
C GLN A 956 -12.71 21.77 -19.68
N ALA A 957 -13.69 20.98 -20.13
CA ALA A 957 -15.06 21.45 -20.33
C ALA A 957 -15.90 21.57 -19.03
N TYR A 958 -15.54 20.86 -17.96
CA TYR A 958 -16.30 20.84 -16.70
C TYR A 958 -15.64 21.60 -15.55
N LEU A 959 -14.33 21.82 -15.56
CA LEU A 959 -13.65 22.58 -14.50
C LEU A 959 -14.21 24.01 -14.39
N PRO A 960 -14.52 24.48 -13.17
CA PRO A 960 -14.97 25.86 -12.96
C PRO A 960 -13.83 26.85 -13.25
N PRO A 961 -14.14 28.11 -13.60
CA PRO A 961 -13.14 29.09 -14.03
C PRO A 961 -11.94 29.24 -13.09
N GLU A 962 -12.16 29.22 -11.76
CA GLU A 962 -11.11 29.32 -10.75
C GLU A 962 -10.12 28.14 -10.76
N SER A 963 -10.53 26.96 -11.25
CA SER A 963 -9.69 25.76 -11.31
C SER A 963 -9.08 25.49 -12.68
N GLN A 964 -9.43 26.26 -13.72
CA GLN A 964 -8.87 26.10 -15.07
C GLN A 964 -7.35 26.28 -15.13
N ALA A 965 -6.80 27.20 -14.33
CA ALA A 965 -5.35 27.42 -14.24
C ALA A 965 -4.59 26.16 -13.76
N ASN A 966 -5.24 25.33 -12.93
CA ASN A 966 -4.66 24.12 -12.36
C ASN A 966 -4.85 22.87 -13.25
N PHE A 967 -5.49 23.00 -14.42
CA PHE A 967 -5.84 21.88 -15.31
C PHE A 967 -4.72 20.84 -15.50
N THR A 968 -3.49 21.29 -15.75
CA THR A 968 -2.34 20.40 -15.99
C THR A 968 -1.95 19.59 -14.75
N GLN A 969 -2.03 20.20 -13.56
CA GLN A 969 -1.75 19.54 -12.29
C GLN A 969 -2.87 18.54 -11.95
N ILE A 970 -4.13 18.95 -12.13
CA ILE A 970 -5.31 18.10 -11.93
C ILE A 970 -5.26 16.90 -12.88
N TYR A 971 -5.02 17.09 -14.18
CA TYR A 971 -4.90 15.99 -15.14
C TYR A 971 -3.74 15.04 -14.81
N GLY A 972 -2.59 15.60 -14.40
CA GLY A 972 -1.35 14.85 -14.21
C GLY A 972 -1.24 14.08 -12.88
N SER A 973 -2.02 14.41 -11.85
CA SER A 973 -1.86 13.82 -10.51
C SER A 973 -3.18 13.37 -9.89
N ILE A 974 -3.26 12.06 -9.58
CA ILE A 974 -4.38 11.49 -8.83
C ILE A 974 -4.49 12.08 -7.41
N VAL A 975 -3.37 12.46 -6.80
CA VAL A 975 -3.33 13.08 -5.46
C VAL A 975 -3.99 14.45 -5.48
N VAL A 976 -3.69 15.26 -6.51
CA VAL A 976 -4.33 16.57 -6.74
C VAL A 976 -5.81 16.40 -7.07
N GLN A 977 -6.20 15.34 -7.80
CA GLN A 977 -7.63 15.05 -8.05
C GLN A 977 -8.39 14.72 -6.76
N SER A 978 -7.78 13.97 -5.84
CA SER A 978 -8.37 13.61 -4.55
C SER A 978 -8.32 14.71 -3.48
N SER A 979 -7.45 15.72 -3.60
CA SER A 979 -7.34 16.79 -2.61
C SER A 979 -8.49 17.81 -2.66
N TYR A 980 -9.30 17.83 -3.73
CA TYR A 980 -10.52 18.64 -3.77
C TYR A 980 -11.63 17.94 -2.97
N ALA A 981 -12.25 18.65 -2.04
CA ALA A 981 -13.33 18.12 -1.20
C ALA A 981 -14.50 17.54 -2.02
N VAL A 982 -15.07 16.43 -1.57
CA VAL A 982 -16.24 15.79 -2.21
C VAL A 982 -17.45 16.74 -2.18
N GLY A 983 -18.16 16.87 -3.30
CA GLY A 983 -19.25 17.85 -3.46
C GLY A 983 -18.78 19.28 -3.76
N SER A 984 -17.47 19.53 -3.91
CA SER A 984 -16.98 20.80 -4.45
C SER A 984 -17.15 20.83 -5.98
N PRO A 985 -17.41 22.01 -6.60
CA PRO A 985 -17.58 22.12 -8.05
C PRO A 985 -16.41 21.52 -8.86
N THR A 986 -15.18 21.62 -8.33
CA THR A 986 -13.99 21.05 -8.95
C THR A 986 -13.93 19.53 -8.81
N ARG A 987 -14.25 18.96 -7.64
CA ARG A 987 -14.27 17.49 -7.44
C ARG A 987 -15.40 16.85 -8.25
N ASP A 988 -16.55 17.50 -8.34
CA ASP A 988 -17.70 17.04 -9.13
C ASP A 988 -17.41 17.10 -10.64
N ALA A 989 -16.74 18.16 -11.09
CA ALA A 989 -16.23 18.25 -12.47
C ALA A 989 -15.28 17.10 -12.81
N ILE A 990 -14.29 16.83 -11.93
CA ILE A 990 -13.34 15.73 -12.05
C ILE A 990 -14.08 14.38 -12.10
N ALA A 991 -15.01 14.15 -11.17
CA ALA A 991 -15.79 12.92 -11.07
C ALA A 991 -16.64 12.67 -12.33
N ARG A 992 -17.28 13.72 -12.86
CA ARG A 992 -18.06 13.68 -14.10
C ARG A 992 -17.18 13.35 -15.31
N SER A 993 -15.98 13.91 -15.41
CA SER A 993 -15.02 13.56 -16.47
C SER A 993 -14.57 12.09 -16.39
N TYR A 994 -14.35 11.56 -15.18
CA TYR A 994 -14.08 10.15 -14.95
C TYR A 994 -15.24 9.26 -15.41
N GLY A 995 -16.47 9.60 -15.02
CA GLY A 995 -17.68 8.85 -15.37
C GLY A 995 -17.88 8.69 -16.87
N GLU A 996 -17.69 9.77 -17.64
CA GLU A 996 -17.80 9.70 -19.10
C GLU A 996 -16.67 8.90 -19.76
N ALA A 997 -15.42 9.04 -19.32
CA ALA A 997 -14.31 8.25 -19.84
C ALA A 997 -14.52 6.75 -19.57
N GLN A 998 -14.91 6.40 -18.33
CA GLN A 998 -15.25 5.03 -17.94
C GLN A 998 -16.45 4.49 -18.73
N ARG A 999 -17.49 5.30 -18.97
CA ARG A 999 -18.65 4.90 -19.78
C ARG A 999 -18.25 4.43 -21.18
N TYR A 1000 -17.39 5.17 -21.87
CA TYR A 1000 -16.93 4.77 -23.22
C TYR A 1000 -16.05 3.51 -23.19
N MET A 1001 -15.17 3.37 -22.19
CA MET A 1001 -14.40 2.13 -21.98
C MET A 1001 -15.34 0.93 -21.78
N LEU A 1002 -16.34 1.06 -20.91
CA LEU A 1002 -17.27 -0.02 -20.57
C LEU A 1002 -18.16 -0.42 -21.74
N ILE A 1003 -18.61 0.54 -22.56
CA ILE A 1003 -19.33 0.25 -23.81
C ILE A 1003 -18.43 -0.56 -24.76
N ALA A 1004 -17.20 -0.10 -25.02
CA ALA A 1004 -16.26 -0.80 -25.89
C ALA A 1004 -15.93 -2.21 -25.38
N ALA A 1005 -15.66 -2.35 -24.08
CA ALA A 1005 -15.40 -3.62 -23.41
C ALA A 1005 -16.58 -4.60 -23.53
N THR A 1006 -17.82 -4.10 -23.42
CA THR A 1006 -19.04 -4.91 -23.57
C THR A 1006 -19.20 -5.39 -25.02
N CYS A 1007 -18.98 -4.52 -26.01
CA CYS A 1007 -19.06 -4.88 -27.43
C CYS A 1007 -18.09 -6.01 -27.81
N PHE A 1008 -16.81 -5.91 -27.40
CA PHE A 1008 -15.83 -6.99 -27.67
C PHE A 1008 -16.23 -8.30 -26.99
N LEU A 1009 -16.71 -8.25 -25.75
CA LEU A 1009 -17.07 -9.45 -24.98
C LEU A 1009 -18.33 -10.13 -25.53
N ALA A 1010 -19.31 -9.38 -26.03
CA ALA A 1010 -20.51 -9.90 -26.67
C ALA A 1010 -20.20 -10.70 -27.94
N VAL A 1011 -19.22 -10.27 -28.74
CA VAL A 1011 -18.72 -11.05 -29.89
C VAL A 1011 -18.13 -12.40 -29.46
N GLY A 1012 -17.64 -12.49 -28.22
CA GLY A 1012 -17.15 -13.73 -27.61
C GLY A 1012 -18.16 -14.88 -27.59
N ILE A 1013 -19.47 -14.61 -27.61
CA ILE A 1013 -20.51 -15.66 -27.71
C ILE A 1013 -20.33 -16.48 -28.99
N PHE A 1014 -20.09 -15.83 -30.13
CA PHE A 1014 -19.86 -16.51 -31.41
C PHE A 1014 -18.58 -17.35 -31.40
N ALA A 1015 -17.53 -16.87 -30.73
CA ALA A 1015 -16.27 -17.59 -30.57
C ALA A 1015 -16.42 -18.87 -29.71
N VAL A 1016 -17.34 -18.89 -28.74
CA VAL A 1016 -17.68 -20.11 -27.96
C VAL A 1016 -18.67 -21.02 -28.71
N MET A 1017 -19.58 -20.47 -29.51
CA MET A 1017 -20.53 -21.27 -30.29
C MET A 1017 -19.85 -22.24 -31.27
N VAL A 1018 -18.69 -21.88 -31.83
CA VAL A 1018 -17.94 -22.76 -32.76
C VAL A 1018 -17.17 -23.90 -32.10
N TRP A 1019 -17.05 -23.94 -30.76
CA TRP A 1019 -16.37 -25.03 -30.06
C TRP A 1019 -17.08 -26.36 -30.30
N HIS A 1020 -16.33 -27.44 -30.52
CA HIS A 1020 -16.89 -28.78 -30.30
C HIS A 1020 -17.19 -28.96 -28.82
N ASP A 1021 -18.35 -29.54 -28.50
CA ASP A 1021 -18.61 -30.05 -27.15
C ASP A 1021 -18.02 -31.45 -27.05
N ILE A 1022 -16.78 -31.55 -26.54
CA ILE A 1022 -16.04 -32.80 -26.42
C ILE A 1022 -16.30 -33.41 -25.03
N ASN A 1023 -16.54 -34.72 -24.96
CA ASN A 1023 -16.79 -35.40 -23.70
C ASN A 1023 -15.47 -35.81 -23.01
N VAL A 1024 -15.04 -35.03 -22.02
CA VAL A 1024 -13.76 -35.22 -21.31
C VAL A 1024 -13.69 -36.50 -20.47
N LYS A 1025 -14.82 -37.19 -20.23
CA LYS A 1025 -14.84 -38.50 -19.55
C LYS A 1025 -14.41 -39.65 -20.48
N LYS A 1026 -14.59 -39.50 -21.80
CA LYS A 1026 -14.30 -40.54 -22.80
C LYS A 1026 -12.92 -40.40 -23.44
N ASN A 1027 -12.33 -39.20 -23.44
CA ASN A 1027 -11.04 -38.92 -24.07
C ASN A 1027 -9.88 -39.21 -23.09
N LYS A 1028 -9.18 -40.34 -23.29
CA LYS A 1028 -7.96 -40.71 -22.55
C LYS A 1028 -6.72 -40.13 -23.22
N GLN A 1029 -6.27 -38.97 -22.74
CA GLN A 1029 -5.12 -38.27 -23.32
C GLN A 1029 -3.77 -38.62 -22.67
N THR A 1030 -3.73 -38.85 -21.36
CA THR A 1030 -2.49 -39.09 -20.59
C THR A 1030 -2.26 -40.56 -20.24
N LYS A 1031 -0.99 -40.99 -20.23
CA LYS A 1031 -0.54 -42.32 -19.79
C LYS A 1031 0.11 -42.24 -18.40
N GLY A 1032 0.13 -43.36 -17.68
CA GLY A 1032 0.75 -43.45 -16.35
C GLY A 1032 -0.22 -43.19 -15.18
N ARG A 1033 0.34 -43.02 -13.97
CA ARG A 1033 -0.44 -42.88 -12.72
C ARG A 1033 -0.84 -41.42 -12.47
N VAL A 1034 -1.83 -40.96 -13.24
CA VAL A 1034 -2.36 -39.58 -13.19
C VAL A 1034 -3.52 -39.41 -12.21
N PHE A 1035 -3.75 -38.15 -11.78
CA PHE A 1035 -4.86 -37.77 -10.89
C PHE A 1035 -6.21 -37.59 -11.63
#